data_AF-A0A970HDB8-F1
#
_entry.id   AF-A0A970HDB8-F1
#
_cell.length_a   1.000
_cell.length_b   1.000
_cell.length_c   1.000
_cell.angle_alpha   90.00
_cell.angle_beta   90.00
_cell.angle_gamma   90.00
#
_symmetry.space_group_name_H-M   'P 1'
#
loop_
_entity.id
_entity.type
_entity.pdbx_description
1 polymer ?
#
loop_
_entity_poly.entity_id
_entity_poly.type
_entity_poly.pdbx_seq_one_letter_code
_entity_poly.pdbx_strand_id
1 'polypeptide(L)'
;MTRAEDPQLREALDELELYLADQLAPLLVAGAVEQLLARPPALTGELLARWAFEQASLRPRELAAAELLFHALRKVHQLHELGLVTDPRFLPFLRELAAEMLQRCPPEQRERLAGLIAQLGAGAGAGRARTPVAGLTRFVPAATGPPPAAGTTPPPLSAAALASLQRFADLLEKRFGAGGPAPADAASSEAAQQLLVLAAADAGNAEELSSRLARLQTAGLGPALERDLLRNLIPTLPDWAVVRPEGASATPQGGAAAAVEHAVRLAGDRARTAERWKELVQSAAEEFNQGAFGRALTLVDLAARMARDGEVDPQLAARAFSRAHEAYDTAMLLQAAAESRHRPLLRRLLEIHPGWAPRELLDALDQEPDSKRRRLLLTLLEVWGREARPIVFERLGLAIAAGAREANAWWFLRNLVFLLRHLPREPGSDPRQELELIGPFTSLDWHPSFQRESLLLLAQLPDGLGLPLLVERLRQAEKAAAATPPARSPEELARVFQALAHALVHQGSAEGRRALVEHALARRPGTGDSLARLRELGRIDLANDPPVLARLLAELQELIPRRVLGFVVRRRDEELTLLVTALAATTAPAARAALADLAARFPDSTFGRLAAAGGKAAPAPVVTPEDGEEDEDEVPATPVPEPERASLTGDLDLFGLPGLLQNLQQTEATGRLLVRDADGQLAAEMRLVGGRFASCRSGRLCGEAALYQLLELPFPGSFEFTRTSGAAPPPPGDLRDLLGLLLESMRRHDELRRARALVPDDALLRAGGARPTAPETERDGELVRTVWARVRGGARARDCDEVAPVDLYRIRTLLAHWVGEGALEIAPEPAAP
;
A
#
# COMPACT_ATOMS: atom_id res chain seq x y z
N MET A 1 -9.57 -38.00 -11.57
CA MET A 1 -9.37 -37.54 -10.18
C MET A 1 -10.04 -36.19 -10.07
N THR A 2 -11.21 -36.14 -9.43
CA THR A 2 -12.01 -34.92 -9.25
C THR A 2 -11.32 -33.97 -8.27
N ARG A 3 -11.64 -32.66 -8.36
CA ARG A 3 -11.12 -31.52 -7.56
C ARG A 3 -11.13 -31.72 -6.02
N ALA A 4 -11.71 -32.82 -5.53
CA ALA A 4 -11.90 -33.15 -4.13
C ALA A 4 -10.67 -33.81 -3.45
N GLU A 5 -9.80 -34.52 -4.18
CA GLU A 5 -8.85 -35.48 -3.56
C GLU A 5 -7.36 -35.09 -3.57
N ASP A 6 -6.94 -34.07 -4.32
CA ASP A 6 -5.53 -33.68 -4.44
C ASP A 6 -5.27 -32.27 -3.86
N PRO A 7 -4.66 -32.14 -2.68
CA PRO A 7 -4.44 -30.86 -2.01
C PRO A 7 -3.47 -29.95 -2.78
N GLN A 8 -2.46 -30.52 -3.45
CA GLN A 8 -1.50 -29.74 -4.26
C GLN A 8 -2.16 -29.16 -5.51
N LEU A 9 -3.09 -29.90 -6.12
CA LEU A 9 -3.88 -29.39 -7.25
C LEU A 9 -4.82 -28.25 -6.84
N ARG A 10 -5.42 -28.32 -5.64
CA ARG A 10 -6.29 -27.25 -5.14
C ARG A 10 -5.48 -25.97 -4.87
N GLU A 11 -4.34 -26.11 -4.20
CA GLU A 11 -3.41 -25.01 -3.94
C GLU A 11 -2.96 -24.33 -5.25
N ALA A 12 -2.54 -25.10 -6.25
CA ALA A 12 -2.10 -24.55 -7.52
C ALA A 12 -3.20 -23.80 -8.30
N LEU A 13 -4.46 -24.24 -8.19
CA LEU A 13 -5.60 -23.56 -8.80
C LEU A 13 -5.95 -22.26 -8.04
N ASP A 14 -5.90 -22.27 -6.70
CA ASP A 14 -6.20 -21.09 -5.89
C ASP A 14 -5.14 -19.98 -6.09
N GLU A 15 -3.85 -20.34 -6.18
CA GLU A 15 -2.78 -19.38 -6.49
C GLU A 15 -2.94 -18.74 -7.89
N LEU A 16 -3.38 -19.53 -8.87
CA LEU A 16 -3.66 -19.03 -10.21
C LEU A 16 -4.85 -18.07 -10.23
N GLU A 17 -5.89 -18.32 -9.44
CA GLU A 17 -7.04 -17.42 -9.31
C GLU A 17 -6.64 -16.06 -8.71
N LEU A 18 -5.82 -16.07 -7.66
CA LEU A 18 -5.29 -14.84 -7.03
C LEU A 18 -4.38 -14.05 -7.99
N TYR A 19 -3.62 -14.74 -8.83
CA TYR A 19 -2.81 -14.11 -9.88
C TYR A 19 -3.68 -13.43 -10.94
N LEU A 20 -4.78 -14.06 -11.36
CA LEU A 20 -5.74 -13.46 -12.29
C LEU A 20 -6.40 -12.21 -11.70
N ALA A 21 -6.60 -12.16 -10.38
CA ALA A 21 -7.12 -11.00 -9.64
C ALA A 21 -6.08 -9.90 -9.32
N ASP A 22 -4.84 -10.00 -9.80
CA ASP A 22 -3.72 -9.08 -9.47
C ASP A 22 -3.32 -9.04 -7.99
N GLN A 23 -3.70 -10.07 -7.21
CA GLN A 23 -3.39 -10.19 -5.78
C GLN A 23 -2.10 -10.99 -5.51
N LEU A 24 -1.56 -11.63 -6.55
CA LEU A 24 -0.35 -12.45 -6.49
C LEU A 24 0.62 -12.00 -7.60
N ALA A 25 1.90 -11.83 -7.29
CA ALA A 25 2.90 -11.42 -8.27
C ALA A 25 3.27 -12.60 -9.22
N PRO A 26 3.67 -12.33 -10.48
CA PRO A 26 4.03 -13.38 -11.45
C PRO A 26 5.05 -14.41 -10.94
N LEU A 27 6.02 -13.98 -10.13
CA LEU A 27 7.06 -14.86 -9.55
C LEU A 27 6.48 -15.87 -8.56
N LEU A 28 5.43 -15.49 -7.82
CA LEU A 28 4.84 -16.32 -6.77
C LEU A 28 3.94 -17.43 -7.34
N VAL A 29 3.34 -17.22 -8.52
CA VAL A 29 2.44 -18.20 -9.16
C VAL A 29 3.19 -19.21 -10.03
N ALA A 30 4.46 -18.96 -10.34
CA ALA A 30 5.23 -19.75 -11.31
C ALA A 30 5.28 -21.25 -10.93
N GLY A 31 5.49 -21.54 -9.64
CA GLY A 31 5.51 -22.92 -9.12
C GLY A 31 4.16 -23.62 -9.23
N ALA A 32 3.04 -22.92 -8.98
CA ALA A 32 1.70 -23.46 -9.18
C ALA A 32 1.43 -23.76 -10.66
N VAL A 33 1.81 -22.86 -11.56
CA VAL A 33 1.64 -23.09 -13.00
C VAL A 33 2.48 -24.26 -13.48
N GLU A 34 3.71 -24.44 -13.01
CA GLU A 34 4.53 -25.64 -13.29
C GLU A 34 3.85 -26.95 -12.85
N GLN A 35 3.14 -26.96 -11.72
CA GLN A 35 2.37 -28.11 -11.28
C GLN A 35 1.15 -28.35 -12.18
N LEU A 36 0.47 -27.29 -12.64
CA LEU A 36 -0.67 -27.38 -13.55
C LEU A 36 -0.26 -27.89 -14.94
N LEU A 37 0.99 -27.67 -15.38
CA LEU A 37 1.51 -28.23 -16.64
C LEU A 37 1.53 -29.76 -16.67
N ALA A 38 1.56 -30.42 -15.51
CA ALA A 38 1.49 -31.87 -15.41
C ALA A 38 0.05 -32.42 -15.47
N ARG A 39 -0.95 -31.54 -15.61
CA ARG A 39 -2.38 -31.87 -15.57
C ARG A 39 -3.07 -31.49 -16.89
N PRO A 40 -4.26 -32.05 -17.18
CA PRO A 40 -5.03 -31.68 -18.37
C PRO A 40 -5.35 -30.17 -18.39
N PRO A 41 -5.13 -29.46 -19.52
CA PRO A 41 -5.41 -28.02 -19.64
C PRO A 41 -6.86 -27.65 -19.34
N ALA A 42 -7.82 -28.56 -19.55
CA ALA A 42 -9.23 -28.35 -19.26
C ALA A 42 -9.51 -27.93 -17.81
N LEU A 43 -8.71 -28.41 -16.83
CA LEU A 43 -8.84 -28.01 -15.42
C LEU A 43 -8.48 -26.55 -15.20
N THR A 44 -7.36 -26.13 -15.77
CA THR A 44 -6.92 -24.72 -15.73
C THR A 44 -7.89 -23.85 -16.51
N GLY A 45 -8.38 -24.35 -17.65
CA GLY A 45 -9.37 -23.65 -18.46
C GLY A 45 -10.69 -23.42 -17.72
N GLU A 46 -11.18 -24.39 -16.95
CA GLU A 46 -12.39 -24.22 -16.15
C GLU A 46 -12.25 -23.06 -15.15
N LEU A 47 -11.10 -22.93 -14.50
CA LEU A 47 -10.81 -21.83 -13.58
C LEU A 47 -10.81 -20.48 -14.29
N LEU A 48 -10.06 -20.36 -15.40
CA LEU A 48 -9.93 -19.13 -16.17
C LEU A 48 -11.28 -18.67 -16.72
N ALA A 49 -12.10 -19.62 -17.20
CA ALA A 49 -13.43 -19.34 -17.70
C ALA A 49 -14.37 -18.88 -16.58
N ARG A 50 -14.36 -19.57 -15.43
CA ARG A 50 -15.15 -19.17 -14.25
C ARG A 50 -14.83 -17.74 -13.83
N TRP A 51 -13.54 -17.44 -13.62
CA TRP A 51 -13.09 -16.10 -13.26
C TRP A 51 -13.55 -15.05 -14.29
N ALA A 52 -13.35 -15.31 -15.59
CA ALA A 52 -13.74 -14.36 -16.64
C ALA A 52 -15.26 -14.11 -16.69
N PHE A 53 -16.08 -15.14 -16.48
CA PHE A 53 -17.55 -14.99 -16.49
C PHE A 53 -18.08 -14.32 -15.21
N GLU A 54 -17.48 -14.58 -14.05
CA GLU A 54 -17.79 -13.86 -12.81
C GLU A 54 -17.50 -12.36 -12.97
N GLN A 55 -16.33 -12.01 -13.53
CA GLN A 55 -15.96 -10.62 -13.79
C GLN A 55 -16.88 -9.95 -14.84
N ALA A 56 -17.26 -10.67 -15.90
CA ALA A 56 -18.21 -10.16 -16.88
C ALA A 56 -19.61 -9.94 -16.29
N SER A 57 -20.03 -10.80 -15.35
CA SER A 57 -21.35 -10.72 -14.70
C SER A 57 -21.48 -9.52 -13.76
N LEU A 58 -20.37 -9.07 -13.17
CA LEU A 58 -20.32 -7.85 -12.36
C LEU A 58 -20.45 -6.58 -13.22
N ARG A 59 -20.14 -6.63 -14.53
CA ARG A 59 -20.14 -5.47 -15.44
C ARG A 59 -20.61 -5.81 -16.88
N PRO A 60 -21.88 -6.22 -17.06
CA PRO A 60 -22.37 -6.77 -18.33
C PRO A 60 -22.45 -5.79 -19.51
N ARG A 61 -22.16 -4.49 -19.30
CA ARG A 61 -22.19 -3.44 -20.35
C ARG A 61 -20.81 -2.85 -20.68
N GLU A 62 -19.76 -3.21 -19.94
CA GLU A 62 -18.44 -2.58 -20.06
C GLU A 62 -17.34 -3.53 -20.55
N LEU A 63 -17.45 -4.85 -20.27
CA LEU A 63 -16.39 -5.82 -20.56
C LEU A 63 -16.95 -7.05 -21.28
N ALA A 64 -16.42 -7.36 -22.46
CA ALA A 64 -16.81 -8.54 -23.20
C ALA A 64 -16.12 -9.80 -22.64
N ALA A 65 -16.83 -10.93 -22.55
CA ALA A 65 -16.28 -12.19 -22.06
C ALA A 65 -15.04 -12.64 -22.86
N ALA A 66 -15.01 -12.39 -24.18
CA ALA A 66 -13.84 -12.66 -25.02
C ALA A 66 -12.60 -11.85 -24.59
N GLU A 67 -12.75 -10.62 -24.11
CA GLU A 67 -11.62 -9.79 -23.69
C GLU A 67 -11.06 -10.25 -22.33
N LEU A 68 -11.93 -10.67 -21.42
CA LEU A 68 -11.53 -11.21 -20.11
C LEU A 68 -10.88 -12.59 -20.24
N LEU A 69 -11.40 -13.47 -21.10
CA LEU A 69 -10.77 -14.76 -21.42
C LEU A 69 -9.39 -14.57 -22.07
N PHE A 70 -9.26 -13.61 -22.99
CA PHE A 70 -7.97 -13.25 -23.58
C PHE A 70 -7.00 -12.68 -22.54
N HIS A 71 -7.49 -11.80 -21.66
CA HIS A 71 -6.70 -11.23 -20.58
C HIS A 71 -6.14 -12.31 -19.64
N ALA A 72 -6.96 -13.28 -19.26
CA ALA A 72 -6.53 -14.41 -18.43
C ALA A 72 -5.46 -15.26 -19.13
N LEU A 73 -5.63 -15.56 -20.43
CA LEU A 73 -4.61 -16.23 -21.24
C LEU A 73 -3.31 -15.43 -21.36
N ARG A 74 -3.39 -14.11 -21.54
CA ARG A 74 -2.25 -13.20 -21.63
C ARG A 74 -1.44 -13.19 -20.33
N LYS A 75 -2.12 -13.19 -19.18
CA LYS A 75 -1.49 -13.28 -17.86
C LYS A 75 -0.74 -14.60 -17.67
N VAL A 76 -1.31 -15.72 -18.08
CA VAL A 76 -0.59 -17.02 -18.03
C VAL A 76 0.62 -16.97 -18.96
N HIS A 77 0.45 -16.51 -20.21
CA HIS A 77 1.54 -16.36 -21.18
C HIS A 77 2.70 -15.47 -20.69
N GLN A 78 2.38 -14.40 -19.95
CA GLN A 78 3.34 -13.48 -19.37
C GLN A 78 4.37 -14.19 -18.47
N LEU A 79 4.01 -15.31 -17.83
CA LEU A 79 4.94 -16.09 -17.00
C LEU A 79 6.08 -16.71 -17.82
N HIS A 80 5.81 -17.06 -19.07
CA HIS A 80 6.82 -17.54 -20.01
C HIS A 80 7.62 -16.38 -20.61
N GLU A 81 6.97 -15.27 -20.97
CA GLU A 81 7.66 -14.05 -21.45
C GLU A 81 8.65 -13.51 -20.40
N LEU A 82 8.31 -13.62 -19.12
CA LEU A 82 9.16 -13.22 -17.99
C LEU A 82 10.21 -14.29 -17.61
N GLY A 83 10.23 -15.45 -18.26
CA GLY A 83 11.16 -16.55 -17.97
C GLY A 83 10.95 -17.20 -16.60
N LEU A 84 9.75 -17.08 -16.04
CA LEU A 84 9.41 -17.60 -14.71
C LEU A 84 8.97 -19.06 -14.76
N VAL A 85 8.36 -19.49 -15.86
CA VAL A 85 8.04 -20.89 -16.14
C VAL A 85 8.77 -21.32 -17.41
N THR A 86 9.82 -22.12 -17.22
CA THR A 86 10.73 -22.54 -18.30
C THR A 86 10.51 -23.97 -18.76
N ASP A 87 9.51 -24.66 -18.21
CA ASP A 87 9.17 -26.02 -18.60
C ASP A 87 8.81 -26.09 -20.10
N PRO A 88 9.43 -26.98 -20.89
CA PRO A 88 9.18 -27.06 -22.34
C PRO A 88 7.73 -27.44 -22.69
N ARG A 89 6.97 -28.00 -21.74
CA ARG A 89 5.54 -28.31 -21.90
C ARG A 89 4.65 -27.07 -21.87
N PHE A 90 5.16 -25.91 -21.45
CA PHE A 90 4.38 -24.69 -21.27
C PHE A 90 3.73 -24.19 -22.57
N LEU A 91 4.48 -24.08 -23.67
CA LEU A 91 3.93 -23.59 -24.94
C LEU A 91 2.89 -24.55 -25.56
N PRO A 92 3.11 -25.89 -25.58
CA PRO A 92 2.06 -26.85 -25.92
C PRO A 92 0.82 -26.71 -25.04
N PHE A 93 1.00 -26.64 -23.71
CA PHE A 93 -0.08 -26.48 -22.75
C PHE A 93 -0.90 -25.20 -22.99
N LEU A 94 -0.23 -24.07 -23.24
CA LEU A 94 -0.89 -22.79 -23.51
C LEU A 94 -1.72 -22.81 -24.81
N ARG A 95 -1.25 -23.54 -25.84
CA ARG A 95 -2.03 -23.72 -27.09
C ARG A 95 -3.29 -24.53 -26.86
N GLU A 96 -3.19 -25.61 -26.08
CA GLU A 96 -4.34 -26.43 -25.71
C GLU A 96 -5.32 -25.66 -24.80
N LEU A 97 -4.80 -24.87 -23.85
CA LEU A 97 -5.59 -23.99 -23.00
C LEU A 97 -6.32 -22.91 -23.81
N ALA A 98 -5.67 -22.33 -24.83
CA ALA A 98 -6.30 -21.37 -25.73
C ALA A 98 -7.45 -22.02 -26.55
N ALA A 99 -7.28 -23.26 -26.99
CA ALA A 99 -8.33 -24.01 -27.67
C ALA A 99 -9.53 -24.29 -26.74
N GLU A 100 -9.27 -24.64 -25.47
CA GLU A 100 -10.30 -24.79 -24.43
C GLU A 100 -11.08 -23.48 -24.20
N MET A 101 -10.39 -22.33 -24.18
CA MET A 101 -11.06 -21.03 -24.00
C MET A 101 -11.97 -20.66 -25.17
N LEU A 102 -11.58 -21.02 -26.39
CA LEU A 102 -12.43 -20.83 -27.58
C LEU A 102 -13.70 -21.67 -27.52
N GLN A 103 -13.63 -22.91 -27.02
CA GLN A 103 -14.81 -23.76 -26.88
C GLN A 103 -15.78 -23.22 -25.82
N ARG A 104 -15.25 -22.68 -24.72
CA ARG A 104 -16.03 -22.15 -23.60
C ARG A 104 -16.57 -20.74 -23.84
N CYS A 105 -15.98 -19.98 -24.76
CA CYS A 105 -16.44 -18.66 -25.15
C CYS A 105 -17.85 -18.72 -25.79
N PRO A 106 -18.77 -17.78 -25.47
CA PRO A 106 -20.09 -17.70 -26.12
C PRO A 106 -19.97 -17.64 -27.64
N PRO A 107 -20.84 -18.33 -28.41
CA PRO A 107 -20.69 -18.50 -29.85
C PRO A 107 -20.58 -17.17 -30.60
N GLU A 108 -21.29 -16.14 -30.14
CA GLU A 108 -21.30 -14.78 -30.70
C GLU A 108 -19.96 -14.05 -30.59
N GLN A 109 -19.08 -14.46 -29.66
CA GLN A 109 -17.80 -13.79 -29.40
C GLN A 109 -16.57 -14.65 -29.76
N ARG A 110 -16.78 -15.89 -30.27
CA ARG A 110 -15.68 -16.83 -30.58
C ARG A 110 -14.74 -16.34 -31.66
N GLU A 111 -15.27 -15.75 -32.74
CA GLU A 111 -14.43 -15.19 -33.82
C GLU A 111 -13.55 -14.05 -33.30
N ARG A 112 -14.08 -13.22 -32.40
CA ARG A 112 -13.34 -12.13 -31.76
C ARG A 112 -12.22 -12.65 -30.85
N LEU A 113 -12.49 -13.65 -30.01
CA LEU A 113 -11.46 -14.29 -29.18
C LEU A 113 -10.38 -14.99 -30.03
N ALA A 114 -10.77 -15.65 -31.12
CA ALA A 114 -9.83 -16.29 -32.04
C ALA A 114 -8.87 -15.28 -32.67
N GLY A 115 -9.38 -14.10 -33.05
CA GLY A 115 -8.59 -12.98 -33.54
C GLY A 115 -7.57 -12.46 -32.50
N LEU A 116 -7.97 -12.36 -31.23
CA LEU A 116 -7.08 -11.93 -30.14
C LEU A 116 -6.00 -12.97 -29.82
N ILE A 117 -6.36 -14.25 -29.77
CA ILE A 117 -5.40 -15.35 -29.53
C ILE A 117 -4.35 -15.43 -30.64
N ALA A 118 -4.72 -15.18 -31.90
CA ALA A 118 -3.78 -15.14 -33.02
C ALA A 118 -2.70 -14.06 -32.84
N GLN A 119 -3.02 -12.94 -32.16
CA GLN A 119 -2.06 -11.87 -31.84
C GLN A 119 -1.09 -12.28 -30.73
N LEU A 120 -1.47 -13.20 -29.84
CA LEU A 120 -0.61 -13.72 -28.77
C LEU A 120 0.62 -14.48 -29.33
N GLY A 121 0.48 -15.13 -30.49
CA GLY A 121 1.55 -15.88 -31.15
C GLY A 121 2.46 -15.03 -32.05
N ALA A 122 2.01 -13.84 -32.45
CA ALA A 122 2.74 -12.91 -33.31
C ALA A 122 3.32 -11.79 -32.43
N GLY A 123 4.45 -12.04 -31.77
CA GLY A 123 5.06 -11.12 -30.81
C GLY A 123 5.12 -9.67 -31.29
N ALA A 124 4.21 -8.83 -30.80
CA ALA A 124 4.18 -7.40 -31.03
C ALA A 124 3.41 -6.69 -29.90
N GLY A 125 4.08 -5.72 -29.26
CA GLY A 125 3.42 -4.59 -28.59
C GLY A 125 3.36 -4.64 -27.06
N ALA A 126 4.39 -4.07 -26.43
CA ALA A 126 4.22 -3.37 -25.16
C ALA A 126 3.28 -2.18 -25.40
N GLY A 127 2.09 -2.19 -24.80
CA GLY A 127 1.11 -1.11 -24.96
C GLY A 127 -0.13 -1.29 -24.10
N ARG A 128 -0.18 -0.51 -23.01
CA ARG A 128 -1.37 -0.04 -22.26
C ARG A 128 -2.63 -0.92 -22.28
N ALA A 129 -2.90 -1.57 -21.14
CA ALA A 129 -4.26 -1.78 -20.65
C ALA A 129 -4.26 -1.62 -19.12
N ARG A 130 -4.19 -0.37 -18.66
CA ARG A 130 -4.68 0.02 -17.32
C ARG A 130 -5.92 0.84 -17.58
N THR A 131 -7.08 0.22 -17.46
CA THR A 131 -8.36 0.93 -17.44
C THR A 131 -8.83 0.94 -15.99
N PRO A 132 -8.42 1.93 -15.18
CA PRO A 132 -9.09 2.18 -13.92
C PRO A 132 -10.49 2.70 -14.22
N VAL A 133 -11.49 2.17 -13.53
CA VAL A 133 -12.88 2.66 -13.63
C VAL A 133 -13.13 3.58 -12.45
N ALA A 134 -13.25 4.87 -12.72
CA ALA A 134 -13.64 5.90 -11.75
C ALA A 134 -14.63 6.89 -12.42
N GLY A 135 -15.66 7.26 -11.66
CA GLY A 135 -16.83 8.03 -12.08
C GLY A 135 -16.81 9.49 -11.60
N LEU A 136 -17.49 10.33 -12.38
CA LEU A 136 -17.51 11.79 -12.43
C LEU A 136 -18.30 12.48 -11.30
N THR A 137 -17.90 13.69 -10.88
CA THR A 137 -18.83 14.87 -10.88
C THR A 137 -18.13 16.24 -10.87
N ARG A 138 -18.66 17.19 -11.66
CA ARG A 138 -18.13 18.57 -11.87
C ARG A 138 -18.62 19.56 -10.82
N PHE A 139 -17.78 20.54 -10.45
CA PHE A 139 -18.23 21.90 -10.06
C PHE A 139 -17.26 23.03 -10.45
N VAL A 140 -17.82 24.25 -10.56
CA VAL A 140 -17.36 25.46 -11.29
C VAL A 140 -17.13 26.63 -10.29
N PRO A 141 -16.32 27.68 -10.59
CA PRO A 141 -15.49 28.35 -9.59
C PRO A 141 -15.97 29.71 -9.03
N ALA A 142 -15.48 29.97 -7.81
CA ALA A 142 -14.86 31.17 -7.21
C ALA A 142 -15.54 32.56 -7.16
N ALA A 143 -15.59 33.11 -5.94
CA ALA A 143 -15.36 34.54 -5.66
C ALA A 143 -14.77 34.74 -4.25
N THR A 144 -13.94 35.78 -4.11
CA THR A 144 -12.89 36.01 -3.10
C THR A 144 -13.28 36.98 -1.97
N GLY A 145 -12.82 36.72 -0.74
CA GLY A 145 -12.87 37.66 0.39
C GLY A 145 -12.08 37.17 1.62
N PRO A 146 -11.36 38.03 2.38
CA PRO A 146 -10.34 37.62 3.36
C PRO A 146 -10.88 37.47 4.80
N PRO A 147 -10.26 36.63 5.67
CA PRO A 147 -10.74 36.33 7.03
C PRO A 147 -10.00 37.10 8.13
N PRO A 148 -10.54 37.18 9.38
CA PRO A 148 -9.77 37.53 10.57
C PRO A 148 -9.44 36.32 11.47
N ALA A 149 -8.40 36.51 12.28
CA ALA A 149 -7.60 35.50 12.98
C ALA A 149 -8.20 34.98 14.31
N ALA A 150 -7.83 33.74 14.66
CA ALA A 150 -8.11 33.14 15.96
C ALA A 150 -6.87 32.47 16.56
N GLY A 151 -6.71 32.62 17.88
CA GLY A 151 -5.84 31.80 18.70
C GLY A 151 -6.37 31.79 20.12
N THR A 152 -6.83 30.63 20.61
CA THR A 152 -6.70 30.22 22.02
C THR A 152 -7.08 28.74 22.19
N THR A 153 -6.31 28.07 23.04
CA THR A 153 -6.44 26.68 23.52
C THR A 153 -7.82 26.32 24.06
N PRO A 154 -8.33 25.08 23.85
CA PRO A 154 -9.65 24.67 24.33
C PRO A 154 -9.64 24.23 25.82
N PRO A 155 -10.62 24.66 26.64
CA PRO A 155 -10.80 24.21 28.02
C PRO A 155 -11.64 22.90 28.10
N PRO A 156 -11.69 22.22 29.25
CA PRO A 156 -12.61 21.10 29.49
C PRO A 156 -14.07 21.50 29.32
N LEU A 157 -14.93 20.54 28.91
CA LEU A 157 -16.36 20.74 28.62
C LEU A 157 -17.07 21.47 29.76
N SER A 158 -17.69 22.62 29.44
CA SER A 158 -18.39 23.47 30.40
C SER A 158 -19.70 22.85 30.89
N ALA A 159 -20.21 23.27 32.04
CA ALA A 159 -21.53 22.88 32.54
C ALA A 159 -22.68 23.20 31.55
N ALA A 160 -22.46 24.18 30.65
CA ALA A 160 -23.38 24.51 29.57
C ALA A 160 -23.37 23.47 28.44
N ALA A 161 -22.22 22.84 28.15
CA ALA A 161 -22.13 21.71 27.23
C ALA A 161 -22.93 20.51 27.76
N LEU A 162 -22.81 20.19 29.06
CA LEU A 162 -23.63 19.16 29.73
C LEU A 162 -25.14 19.44 29.66
N ALA A 163 -25.56 20.69 29.88
CA ALA A 163 -26.97 21.08 29.73
C ALA A 163 -27.45 21.01 28.26
N SER A 164 -26.56 21.30 27.30
CA SER A 164 -26.86 21.16 25.87
C SER A 164 -27.03 19.69 25.44
N LEU A 165 -26.25 18.78 26.03
CA LEU A 165 -26.29 17.34 25.77
C LEU A 165 -27.55 16.68 26.36
N GLN A 166 -28.01 17.14 27.54
CA GLN A 166 -29.29 16.71 28.12
C GLN A 166 -30.49 17.17 27.28
N ARG A 167 -30.47 18.42 26.79
CA ARG A 167 -31.50 18.95 25.87
C ARG A 167 -31.53 18.21 24.53
N PHE A 168 -30.36 17.80 24.02
CA PHE A 168 -30.22 16.98 22.81
C PHE A 168 -30.88 15.60 22.96
N ALA A 169 -30.66 14.92 24.09
CA ALA A 169 -31.30 13.64 24.39
C ALA A 169 -32.83 13.78 24.48
N ASP A 170 -33.33 14.81 25.19
CA ASP A 170 -34.77 15.08 25.32
C ASP A 170 -35.45 15.38 23.96
N LEU A 171 -34.74 16.02 23.02
CA LEU A 171 -35.28 16.36 21.70
C LEU A 171 -35.32 15.18 20.73
N LEU A 172 -34.31 14.31 20.80
CA LEU A 172 -34.35 13.05 20.05
C LEU A 172 -35.39 12.10 20.63
N GLU A 173 -35.54 12.02 21.96
CA GLU A 173 -36.64 11.26 22.57
C GLU A 173 -38.02 11.80 22.14
N LYS A 174 -38.20 13.13 22.07
CA LYS A 174 -39.44 13.75 21.52
C LYS A 174 -39.66 13.48 20.03
N ARG A 175 -38.58 13.33 19.25
CA ARG A 175 -38.65 12.97 17.82
C ARG A 175 -39.02 11.50 17.63
N PHE A 176 -38.61 10.62 18.53
CA PHE A 176 -38.72 9.18 18.39
C PHE A 176 -39.73 8.47 19.33
N GLY A 177 -40.39 9.16 20.29
CA GLY A 177 -41.46 8.60 21.14
C GLY A 177 -42.75 9.43 21.15
N ALA A 178 -43.98 8.90 21.21
CA ALA A 178 -44.45 7.56 21.59
C ALA A 178 -45.50 7.00 20.61
N GLY A 179 -45.35 5.74 20.18
CA GLY A 179 -46.42 4.94 19.57
C GLY A 179 -46.38 4.66 18.06
N GLY A 180 -45.37 5.12 17.32
CA GLY A 180 -45.19 4.76 15.90
C GLY A 180 -44.24 3.57 15.72
N PRO A 181 -44.44 2.68 14.73
CA PRO A 181 -43.45 1.64 14.41
C PRO A 181 -42.11 2.31 14.10
N ALA A 182 -41.02 1.75 14.64
CA ALA A 182 -39.67 2.23 14.38
C ALA A 182 -39.44 2.33 12.86
N PRO A 183 -39.07 3.50 12.30
CA PRO A 183 -38.75 3.59 10.89
C PRO A 183 -37.52 2.76 10.61
N ALA A 184 -37.57 1.89 9.60
CA ALA A 184 -36.44 1.11 9.12
C ALA A 184 -35.39 1.95 8.36
N ASP A 185 -35.37 3.26 8.58
CA ASP A 185 -34.55 4.22 7.83
C ASP A 185 -33.15 4.37 8.46
N ALA A 186 -32.12 4.42 7.60
CA ALA A 186 -30.72 4.55 8.01
C ALA A 186 -30.46 5.78 8.90
N ALA A 187 -31.17 6.89 8.69
CA ALA A 187 -31.06 8.09 9.51
C ALA A 187 -31.56 7.89 10.96
N SER A 188 -32.58 7.05 11.16
CA SER A 188 -33.11 6.71 12.49
C SER A 188 -32.14 5.78 13.24
N SER A 189 -31.46 4.89 12.53
CA SER A 189 -30.43 4.01 13.10
C SER A 189 -29.17 4.80 13.51
N GLU A 190 -28.71 5.76 12.70
CA GLU A 190 -27.58 6.61 13.04
C GLU A 190 -27.89 7.53 14.23
N ALA A 191 -29.10 8.10 14.31
CA ALA A 191 -29.54 8.88 15.46
C ALA A 191 -29.57 8.05 16.77
N ALA A 192 -30.04 6.80 16.71
CA ALA A 192 -30.01 5.88 17.84
C ALA A 192 -28.58 5.59 18.33
N GLN A 193 -27.64 5.37 17.40
CA GLN A 193 -26.23 5.15 17.72
C GLN A 193 -25.59 6.37 18.38
N GLN A 194 -25.90 7.58 17.93
CA GLN A 194 -25.38 8.81 18.53
C GLN A 194 -25.93 9.06 19.94
N LEU A 195 -27.18 8.68 20.22
CA LEU A 195 -27.74 8.71 21.58
C LEU A 195 -27.01 7.77 22.52
N LEU A 196 -26.68 6.56 22.04
CA LEU A 196 -25.89 5.60 22.83
C LEU A 196 -24.49 6.12 23.12
N VAL A 197 -23.81 6.71 22.13
CA VAL A 197 -22.50 7.33 22.31
C VAL A 197 -22.56 8.40 23.40
N LEU A 198 -23.56 9.28 23.35
CA LEU A 198 -23.73 10.36 24.32
C LEU A 198 -24.03 9.82 25.73
N ALA A 199 -24.95 8.86 25.83
CA ALA A 199 -25.30 8.23 27.10
C ALA A 199 -24.08 7.58 27.78
N ALA A 200 -23.25 6.89 27.00
CA ALA A 200 -22.05 6.20 27.49
C ALA A 200 -20.87 7.14 27.78
N ALA A 201 -20.55 8.06 26.88
CA ALA A 201 -19.40 8.97 27.03
C ALA A 201 -19.56 9.89 28.25
N ASP A 202 -20.78 10.35 28.54
CA ASP A 202 -21.06 11.30 29.61
C ASP A 202 -21.40 10.64 30.96
N ALA A 203 -21.42 9.31 31.04
CA ALA A 203 -21.69 8.62 32.30
C ALA A 203 -20.46 8.68 33.21
N GLY A 204 -20.64 9.14 34.46
CA GLY A 204 -19.57 9.21 35.46
C GLY A 204 -19.40 7.91 36.26
N ASN A 205 -20.44 7.08 36.33
CA ASN A 205 -20.42 5.81 37.05
C ASN A 205 -21.39 4.79 36.43
N ALA A 206 -21.35 3.55 36.94
CA ALA A 206 -22.15 2.43 36.42
C ALA A 206 -23.67 2.62 36.64
N GLU A 207 -24.10 3.19 37.77
CA GLU A 207 -25.52 3.42 38.05
C GLU A 207 -26.12 4.46 37.09
N GLU A 208 -25.36 5.52 36.82
CA GLU A 208 -25.73 6.57 35.88
C GLU A 208 -25.84 6.03 34.46
N LEU A 209 -24.88 5.21 34.02
CA LEU A 209 -24.93 4.55 32.72
C LEU A 209 -26.19 3.68 32.58
N SER A 210 -26.46 2.81 33.56
CA SER A 210 -27.63 1.95 33.56
C SER A 210 -28.94 2.74 33.56
N SER A 211 -29.02 3.83 34.34
CA SER A 211 -30.21 4.70 34.35
C SER A 211 -30.45 5.36 32.99
N ARG A 212 -29.39 5.83 32.33
CA ARG A 212 -29.48 6.44 30.99
C ARG A 212 -29.88 5.42 29.92
N LEU A 213 -29.30 4.22 29.95
CA LEU A 213 -29.69 3.13 29.03
C LEU A 213 -31.16 2.72 29.25
N ALA A 214 -31.62 2.65 30.50
CA ALA A 214 -33.03 2.36 30.80
C ALA A 214 -34.00 3.42 30.24
N ARG A 215 -33.62 4.72 30.27
CA ARG A 215 -34.41 5.79 29.65
C ARG A 215 -34.52 5.61 28.13
N LEU A 216 -33.42 5.33 27.46
CA LEU A 216 -33.40 5.05 26.02
C LEU A 216 -34.26 3.83 25.66
N GLN A 217 -34.24 2.78 26.50
CA GLN A 217 -35.13 1.62 26.32
C GLN A 217 -36.60 2.00 26.45
N THR A 218 -36.98 2.79 27.47
CA THR A 218 -38.36 3.28 27.63
C THR A 218 -38.80 4.20 26.50
N ALA A 219 -37.87 4.88 25.82
CA ALA A 219 -38.12 5.71 24.65
C ALA A 219 -38.27 4.93 23.33
N GLY A 220 -38.21 3.59 23.36
CA GLY A 220 -38.46 2.75 22.19
C GLY A 220 -37.21 2.34 21.39
N LEU A 221 -36.00 2.65 21.87
CA LEU A 221 -34.73 2.28 21.20
C LEU A 221 -34.30 0.81 21.46
N GLY A 222 -35.13 0.02 22.15
CA GLY A 222 -35.11 -1.44 22.15
C GLY A 222 -34.36 -2.12 23.32
N PRO A 223 -34.75 -3.35 23.72
CA PRO A 223 -34.19 -4.08 24.88
C PRO A 223 -32.82 -4.75 24.64
N ALA A 224 -32.30 -4.75 23.40
CA ALA A 224 -31.01 -5.35 23.05
C ALA A 224 -29.80 -4.46 23.39
N LEU A 225 -30.04 -3.18 23.70
CA LEU A 225 -29.01 -2.14 23.82
C LEU A 225 -27.97 -2.38 24.93
N GLU A 226 -28.32 -3.04 26.04
CA GLU A 226 -27.40 -3.29 27.14
C GLU A 226 -26.52 -4.53 26.90
N ARG A 227 -27.07 -5.53 26.18
CA ARG A 227 -26.36 -6.76 25.79
C ARG A 227 -25.45 -6.54 24.59
N ASP A 228 -25.89 -5.74 23.62
CA ASP A 228 -25.18 -5.43 22.38
C ASP A 228 -24.55 -4.02 22.41
N LEU A 229 -24.22 -3.50 23.60
CA LEU A 229 -23.76 -2.12 23.76
C LEU A 229 -22.51 -1.82 22.92
N LEU A 230 -21.49 -2.66 23.02
CA LEU A 230 -20.24 -2.49 22.24
C LEU A 230 -20.51 -2.63 20.75
N ARG A 231 -21.28 -3.64 20.34
CA ARG A 231 -21.67 -3.87 18.94
C ARG A 231 -22.36 -2.66 18.29
N ASN A 232 -23.10 -1.87 19.05
CA ASN A 232 -23.76 -0.65 18.55
C ASN A 232 -22.85 0.59 18.60
N LEU A 233 -21.88 0.64 19.50
CA LEU A 233 -20.94 1.75 19.63
C LEU A 233 -19.77 1.66 18.64
N ILE A 234 -19.26 0.46 18.38
CA ILE A 234 -18.07 0.23 17.53
C ILE A 234 -18.22 0.82 16.12
N PRO A 235 -19.35 0.65 15.39
CA PRO A 235 -19.53 1.22 14.05
C PRO A 235 -19.49 2.75 14.00
N THR A 236 -19.66 3.43 15.15
CA THR A 236 -19.58 4.90 15.23
C THR A 236 -18.15 5.43 15.17
N LEU A 237 -17.16 4.57 15.44
CA LEU A 237 -15.75 4.92 15.37
C LEU A 237 -15.32 5.15 13.90
N PRO A 238 -14.48 6.16 13.66
CA PRO A 238 -13.88 6.37 12.34
C PRO A 238 -12.97 5.19 11.97
N ASP A 239 -12.91 4.87 10.68
CA ASP A 239 -12.01 3.83 10.15
C ASP A 239 -10.61 4.36 9.78
N TRP A 240 -10.19 5.42 10.45
CA TRP A 240 -8.82 5.91 10.38
C TRP A 240 -8.30 6.09 11.80
N ALA A 241 -7.01 5.81 11.98
CA ALA A 241 -6.37 5.90 13.29
C ALA A 241 -5.06 6.69 13.21
N VAL A 242 -4.76 7.40 14.28
CA VAL A 242 -3.49 8.10 14.47
C VAL A 242 -2.56 7.19 15.25
N VAL A 243 -1.42 6.82 14.66
CA VAL A 243 -0.43 5.97 15.33
C VAL A 243 0.30 6.80 16.37
N ARG A 244 -0.06 6.68 17.65
CA ARG A 244 0.54 7.50 18.70
C ARG A 244 1.94 6.99 19.07
N PRO A 245 2.93 7.86 19.30
CA PRO A 245 4.22 7.44 19.83
C PRO A 245 4.06 6.81 21.22
N GLU A 246 4.90 5.82 21.53
CA GLU A 246 4.88 5.13 22.82
C GLU A 246 5.03 6.11 24.00
N GLY A 247 4.26 5.90 25.06
CA GLY A 247 4.31 6.73 26.27
C GLY A 247 3.45 8.01 26.25
N ALA A 248 2.82 8.36 25.13
CA ALA A 248 1.86 9.46 25.08
C ALA A 248 0.55 9.11 25.82
N SER A 249 0.47 9.41 27.12
CA SER A 249 -0.77 9.34 27.88
C SER A 249 -1.70 10.48 27.46
N ALA A 250 -2.72 10.16 26.69
CA ALA A 250 -3.85 11.06 26.48
C ALA A 250 -5.13 10.24 26.48
N THR A 251 -6.15 10.79 27.14
CA THR A 251 -7.55 10.33 27.13
C THR A 251 -8.03 10.00 25.71
N PRO A 252 -9.08 9.16 25.57
CA PRO A 252 -9.77 9.01 24.29
C PRO A 252 -10.16 10.40 23.80
N GLN A 253 -9.72 10.76 22.61
CA GLN A 253 -10.09 12.04 22.01
C GLN A 253 -11.12 11.72 20.93
N GLY A 254 -12.36 12.13 21.20
CA GLY A 254 -13.54 11.71 20.46
C GLY A 254 -14.60 11.12 21.40
N GLY A 255 -15.85 11.55 21.23
CA GLY A 255 -16.98 11.06 22.03
C GLY A 255 -17.25 9.58 21.81
N ALA A 256 -17.03 9.06 20.60
CA ALA A 256 -17.24 7.65 20.28
C ALA A 256 -16.23 6.73 20.97
N ALA A 257 -14.94 7.09 20.97
CA ALA A 257 -13.90 6.30 21.64
C ALA A 257 -14.07 6.33 23.17
N ALA A 258 -14.44 7.48 23.75
CA ALA A 258 -14.77 7.59 25.17
C ALA A 258 -16.00 6.76 25.55
N ALA A 259 -17.03 6.74 24.70
CA ALA A 259 -18.23 5.93 24.90
C ALA A 259 -17.90 4.43 24.96
N VAL A 260 -17.05 3.93 24.05
CA VAL A 260 -16.60 2.53 24.06
C VAL A 260 -15.80 2.22 25.33
N GLU A 261 -14.88 3.10 25.74
CA GLU A 261 -14.12 2.93 26.99
C GLU A 261 -15.05 2.86 28.20
N HIS A 262 -15.96 3.83 28.34
CA HIS A 262 -16.89 3.90 29.45
C HIS A 262 -17.86 2.71 29.45
N ALA A 263 -18.29 2.23 28.28
CA ALA A 263 -19.11 1.03 28.16
C ALA A 263 -18.41 -0.21 28.76
N VAL A 264 -17.09 -0.33 28.63
CA VAL A 264 -16.32 -1.42 29.26
C VAL A 264 -16.03 -1.13 30.73
N ARG A 265 -15.53 0.07 31.05
CA ARG A 265 -15.09 0.46 32.40
C ARG A 265 -16.24 0.52 33.41
N LEU A 266 -17.41 1.02 32.99
CA LEU A 266 -18.58 1.23 33.84
C LEU A 266 -19.55 0.04 33.83
N ALA A 267 -19.05 -1.18 33.60
CA ALA A 267 -19.88 -2.39 33.56
C ALA A 267 -20.46 -2.82 34.93
N GLY A 268 -20.08 -2.13 36.01
CA GLY A 268 -20.59 -2.31 37.37
C GLY A 268 -19.66 -3.15 38.24
N ASP A 269 -19.42 -4.41 37.85
CA ASP A 269 -18.54 -5.32 38.58
C ASP A 269 -17.29 -5.73 37.76
N ARG A 270 -16.26 -6.21 38.46
CA ARG A 270 -14.99 -6.62 37.83
C ARG A 270 -15.15 -7.78 36.84
N ALA A 271 -16.13 -8.66 37.03
CA ALA A 271 -16.34 -9.81 36.15
C ALA A 271 -16.92 -9.35 34.80
N ARG A 272 -17.93 -8.48 34.83
CA ARG A 272 -18.53 -7.84 33.66
C ARG A 272 -17.56 -6.93 32.93
N THR A 273 -16.73 -6.17 33.65
CA THR A 273 -15.65 -5.39 33.03
C THR A 273 -14.69 -6.31 32.29
N ALA A 274 -14.30 -7.44 32.87
CA ALA A 274 -13.44 -8.42 32.21
C ALA A 274 -14.12 -9.09 31.00
N GLU A 275 -15.43 -9.36 31.06
CA GLU A 275 -16.20 -9.89 29.93
C GLU A 275 -16.30 -8.89 28.77
N ARG A 276 -16.70 -7.64 29.04
CA ARG A 276 -16.77 -6.57 28.03
C ARG A 276 -15.40 -6.23 27.46
N TRP A 277 -14.34 -6.31 28.26
CA TRP A 277 -12.98 -6.10 27.78
C TRP A 277 -12.52 -7.23 26.84
N LYS A 278 -12.90 -8.48 27.09
CA LYS A 278 -12.64 -9.59 26.15
C LYS A 278 -13.42 -9.41 24.84
N GLU A 279 -14.68 -8.98 24.92
CA GLU A 279 -15.51 -8.64 23.76
C GLU A 279 -14.86 -7.51 22.93
N LEU A 280 -14.29 -6.49 23.59
CA LEU A 280 -13.54 -5.42 22.93
C LEU A 280 -12.31 -5.95 22.17
N VAL A 281 -11.52 -6.83 22.79
CA VAL A 281 -10.34 -7.47 22.14
C VAL A 281 -10.75 -8.32 20.95
N GLN A 282 -11.84 -9.09 21.07
CA GLN A 282 -12.36 -9.92 19.98
C GLN A 282 -12.89 -9.05 18.82
N SER A 283 -13.65 -8.01 19.14
CA SER A 283 -14.23 -7.10 18.14
C SER A 283 -13.13 -6.38 17.34
N ALA A 284 -11.97 -6.12 17.93
CA ALA A 284 -10.84 -5.55 17.20
C ALA A 284 -10.38 -6.46 16.04
N ALA A 285 -10.31 -7.78 16.26
CA ALA A 285 -10.00 -8.73 15.19
C ALA A 285 -11.14 -8.83 14.16
N GLU A 286 -12.40 -8.79 14.60
CA GLU A 286 -13.56 -8.82 13.71
C GLU A 286 -13.63 -7.61 12.77
N GLU A 287 -13.38 -6.40 13.28
CA GLU A 287 -13.31 -5.18 12.47
C GLU A 287 -12.11 -5.22 11.50
N PHE A 288 -10.96 -5.73 11.94
CA PHE A 288 -9.80 -5.90 11.07
C PHE A 288 -10.12 -6.85 9.91
N ASN A 289 -10.79 -7.97 10.21
CA ASN A 289 -11.17 -8.98 9.23
C ASN A 289 -12.22 -8.47 8.23
N GLN A 290 -12.97 -7.43 8.60
CA GLN A 290 -13.91 -6.73 7.70
C GLN A 290 -13.23 -5.63 6.85
N GLY A 291 -11.93 -5.40 7.04
CA GLY A 291 -11.17 -4.36 6.33
C GLY A 291 -11.17 -2.99 7.02
N ALA A 292 -11.79 -2.87 8.20
CA ALA A 292 -11.82 -1.65 8.99
C ALA A 292 -10.56 -1.51 9.88
N PHE A 293 -9.39 -1.35 9.24
CA PHE A 293 -8.09 -1.41 9.90
C PHE A 293 -7.87 -0.28 10.93
N GLY A 294 -8.36 0.93 10.65
CA GLY A 294 -8.20 2.07 11.57
C GLY A 294 -9.07 1.89 12.81
N ARG A 295 -10.29 1.38 12.62
CA ARG A 295 -11.18 1.06 13.73
C ARG A 295 -10.62 -0.06 14.60
N ALA A 296 -10.16 -1.14 13.98
CA ALA A 296 -9.51 -2.25 14.68
C ALA A 296 -8.33 -1.79 15.55
N LEU A 297 -7.48 -0.91 15.02
CA LEU A 297 -6.36 -0.37 15.78
C LEU A 297 -6.83 0.44 17.00
N THR A 298 -7.87 1.27 16.82
CA THR A 298 -8.43 2.07 17.92
C THR A 298 -8.93 1.19 19.07
N LEU A 299 -9.63 0.10 18.75
CA LEU A 299 -10.17 -0.85 19.74
C LEU A 299 -9.07 -1.57 20.50
N VAL A 300 -8.05 -2.07 19.79
CA VAL A 300 -6.95 -2.82 20.44
C VAL A 300 -6.03 -1.90 21.26
N ASP A 301 -5.76 -0.67 20.81
CA ASP A 301 -5.02 0.32 21.60
C ASP A 301 -5.82 0.72 22.85
N LEU A 302 -7.14 0.82 22.76
CA LEU A 302 -8.00 1.05 23.92
C LEU A 302 -7.90 -0.11 24.91
N ALA A 303 -8.07 -1.35 24.46
CA ALA A 303 -7.95 -2.54 25.30
C ALA A 303 -6.57 -2.64 25.98
N ALA A 304 -5.49 -2.33 25.25
CA ALA A 304 -4.12 -2.34 25.76
C ALA A 304 -3.88 -1.25 26.81
N ARG A 305 -4.48 -0.06 26.65
CA ARG A 305 -4.45 1.00 27.66
C ARG A 305 -5.16 0.60 28.94
N MET A 306 -6.40 0.09 28.84
CA MET A 306 -7.16 -0.36 30.01
C MET A 306 -6.41 -1.45 30.81
N ALA A 307 -5.73 -2.36 30.12
CA ALA A 307 -4.87 -3.37 30.77
C ALA A 307 -3.64 -2.74 31.46
N ARG A 308 -3.00 -1.75 30.83
CA ARG A 308 -1.84 -1.03 31.38
C ARG A 308 -2.22 -0.20 32.61
N ASP A 309 -3.39 0.45 32.58
CA ASP A 309 -3.87 1.32 33.65
C ASP A 309 -4.45 0.53 34.84
N GLY A 310 -4.46 -0.81 34.76
CA GLY A 310 -4.88 -1.70 35.84
C GLY A 310 -6.40 -1.81 36.01
N GLU A 311 -7.17 -1.43 34.99
CA GLU A 311 -8.64 -1.56 35.00
C GLU A 311 -9.09 -3.02 34.86
N VAL A 312 -8.22 -3.88 34.35
CA VAL A 312 -8.43 -5.32 34.17
C VAL A 312 -7.30 -6.10 34.88
N ASP A 313 -7.60 -7.30 35.37
CA ASP A 313 -6.61 -8.18 35.98
C ASP A 313 -5.42 -8.43 35.03
N PRO A 314 -4.16 -8.17 35.43
CA PRO A 314 -3.00 -8.31 34.55
C PRO A 314 -2.78 -9.72 34.02
N GLN A 315 -3.11 -10.77 34.79
CA GLN A 315 -2.92 -12.14 34.35
C GLN A 315 -3.98 -12.51 33.30
N LEU A 316 -5.22 -12.06 33.48
CA LEU A 316 -6.28 -12.21 32.49
C LEU A 316 -5.92 -11.47 31.19
N ALA A 317 -5.44 -10.23 31.31
CA ALA A 317 -5.06 -9.43 30.15
C ALA A 317 -3.90 -10.07 29.36
N ALA A 318 -2.85 -10.53 30.06
CA ALA A 318 -1.72 -11.22 29.43
C ALA A 318 -2.14 -12.50 28.71
N ARG A 319 -3.04 -13.30 29.30
CA ARG A 319 -3.56 -14.53 28.67
C ARG A 319 -4.45 -14.26 27.47
N ALA A 320 -5.20 -13.16 27.48
CA ALA A 320 -6.04 -12.80 26.35
C ALA A 320 -5.19 -12.31 25.17
N PHE A 321 -4.25 -11.38 25.40
CA PHE A 321 -3.37 -10.87 24.34
C PHE A 321 -2.42 -11.92 23.77
N SER A 322 -2.02 -12.94 24.55
CA SER A 322 -1.16 -14.00 24.01
C SER A 322 -1.81 -14.81 22.90
N ARG A 323 -3.14 -14.94 22.87
CA ARG A 323 -3.88 -15.68 21.85
C ARG A 323 -4.71 -14.81 20.91
N ALA A 324 -4.95 -13.54 21.25
CA ALA A 324 -5.80 -12.65 20.45
C ALA A 324 -5.35 -12.52 18.99
N HIS A 325 -4.04 -12.64 18.75
CA HIS A 325 -3.45 -12.61 17.42
C HIS A 325 -3.94 -13.75 16.48
N GLU A 326 -4.40 -14.88 17.03
CA GLU A 326 -4.92 -16.02 16.25
C GLU A 326 -6.28 -15.74 15.59
N ALA A 327 -7.01 -14.72 16.05
CA ALA A 327 -8.33 -14.37 15.52
C ALA A 327 -8.29 -13.53 14.24
N TYR A 328 -7.11 -13.06 13.83
CA TYR A 328 -6.93 -12.23 12.65
C TYR A 328 -6.81 -13.08 11.38
N ASP A 329 -7.54 -12.69 10.34
CA ASP A 329 -7.55 -13.39 9.07
C ASP A 329 -6.23 -13.20 8.30
N THR A 330 -5.72 -14.31 7.76
CA THR A 330 -4.43 -14.33 7.06
C THR A 330 -4.45 -13.51 5.76
N ALA A 331 -5.55 -13.54 5.00
CA ALA A 331 -5.64 -12.79 3.75
C ALA A 331 -5.68 -11.29 4.02
N MET A 332 -6.44 -10.87 5.04
CA MET A 332 -6.53 -9.48 5.46
C MET A 332 -5.20 -8.96 6.01
N LEU A 333 -4.44 -9.76 6.77
CA LEU A 333 -3.09 -9.40 7.23
C LEU A 333 -2.11 -9.21 6.07
N LEU A 334 -2.15 -10.12 5.09
CA LEU A 334 -1.32 -10.01 3.88
C LEU A 334 -1.70 -8.79 3.03
N GLN A 335 -3.00 -8.48 2.92
CA GLN A 335 -3.49 -7.28 2.25
C GLN A 335 -3.00 -6.01 2.95
N ALA A 336 -3.15 -5.94 4.28
CA ALA A 336 -2.66 -4.82 5.08
C ALA A 336 -1.13 -4.65 4.95
N ALA A 337 -0.36 -5.74 4.89
CA ALA A 337 1.08 -5.64 4.71
C ALA A 337 1.51 -5.23 3.29
N ALA A 338 0.73 -5.60 2.26
CA ALA A 338 1.00 -5.23 0.87
C ALA A 338 0.83 -3.73 0.64
N GLU A 339 -0.14 -3.11 1.30
CA GLU A 339 -0.50 -1.71 1.13
C GLU A 339 0.33 -0.81 2.07
N SER A 340 1.12 0.11 1.50
CA SER A 340 2.03 0.96 2.29
C SER A 340 1.31 1.82 3.36
N ARG A 341 0.02 2.17 3.17
CA ARG A 341 -0.85 2.83 4.19
C ARG A 341 -0.92 2.09 5.49
N HIS A 342 -1.13 0.78 5.39
CA HIS A 342 -1.56 -0.02 6.51
C HIS A 342 -0.35 -0.54 7.27
N ARG A 343 0.87 -0.47 6.70
CA ARG A 343 2.09 -0.93 7.37
C ARG A 343 2.35 -0.25 8.72
N PRO A 344 2.19 1.08 8.90
CA PRO A 344 2.32 1.70 10.23
C PRO A 344 1.24 1.24 11.22
N LEU A 345 -0.01 1.06 10.76
CA LEU A 345 -1.10 0.55 11.59
C LEU A 345 -0.85 -0.90 12.01
N LEU A 346 -0.43 -1.73 11.04
CA LEU A 346 -0.06 -3.13 11.25
C LEU A 346 1.16 -3.23 12.16
N ARG A 347 2.18 -2.38 11.99
CA ARG A 347 3.34 -2.31 12.87
C ARG A 347 2.91 -2.09 14.32
N ARG A 348 2.02 -1.13 14.57
CA ARG A 348 1.46 -0.85 15.90
C ARG A 348 0.64 -2.02 16.44
N LEU A 349 -0.16 -2.65 15.60
CA LEU A 349 -0.93 -3.84 15.94
C LEU A 349 -0.01 -4.99 16.39
N LEU A 350 1.13 -5.21 15.71
CA LEU A 350 2.12 -6.23 16.07
C LEU A 350 2.78 -5.95 17.43
N GLU A 351 3.00 -4.68 17.81
CA GLU A 351 3.57 -4.31 19.13
C GLU A 351 2.66 -4.69 20.29
N ILE A 352 1.34 -4.64 20.07
CA ILE A 352 0.35 -4.88 21.13
C ILE A 352 0.17 -6.39 21.38
N HIS A 353 0.34 -7.21 20.34
CA HIS A 353 0.15 -8.65 20.41
C HIS A 353 1.49 -9.39 20.61
N PRO A 354 1.79 -9.91 21.81
CA PRO A 354 3.07 -10.55 22.10
C PRO A 354 3.33 -11.81 21.27
N GLY A 355 2.28 -12.52 20.82
CA GLY A 355 2.42 -13.67 19.93
C GLY A 355 2.96 -13.34 18.53
N TRP A 356 3.02 -12.05 18.17
CA TRP A 356 3.64 -11.56 16.95
C TRP A 356 4.98 -10.86 17.19
N ALA A 357 5.58 -11.03 18.38
CA ALA A 357 6.95 -10.59 18.61
C ALA A 357 7.92 -11.35 17.68
N PRO A 358 9.04 -10.73 17.24
CA PRO A 358 9.93 -11.36 16.27
C PRO A 358 10.46 -12.73 16.68
N ARG A 359 10.68 -12.97 17.99
CA ARG A 359 11.13 -14.28 18.50
C ARG A 359 10.05 -15.36 18.32
N GLU A 360 8.80 -15.05 18.69
CA GLU A 360 7.66 -15.96 18.54
C GLU A 360 7.37 -16.25 17.06
N LEU A 361 7.45 -15.24 16.20
CA LEU A 361 7.30 -15.41 14.74
C LEU A 361 8.38 -16.33 14.15
N LEU A 362 9.62 -16.24 14.64
CA LEU A 362 10.71 -17.11 14.20
C LEU A 362 10.56 -18.54 14.72
N ASP A 363 10.04 -18.73 15.94
CA ASP A 363 9.72 -20.05 16.50
C ASP A 363 8.59 -20.72 15.70
N ALA A 364 7.55 -19.96 15.36
CA ALA A 364 6.49 -20.44 14.47
C ALA A 364 7.02 -20.77 13.07
N LEU A 365 7.93 -19.95 12.52
CA LEU A 365 8.48 -20.11 11.18
C LEU A 365 9.31 -21.39 11.00
N ASP A 366 10.02 -21.83 12.03
CA ASP A 366 10.87 -23.02 12.00
C ASP A 366 10.08 -24.30 11.74
N GLN A 367 8.88 -24.40 12.32
CA GLN A 367 8.04 -25.60 12.27
C GLN A 367 6.87 -25.50 11.28
N GLU A 368 6.83 -24.48 10.42
CA GLU A 368 5.65 -24.20 9.57
C GLU A 368 5.71 -24.89 8.20
N PRO A 369 4.91 -25.95 7.95
CA PRO A 369 4.86 -26.63 6.66
C PRO A 369 4.05 -25.84 5.61
N ASP A 370 3.04 -25.07 6.02
CA ASP A 370 2.10 -24.41 5.12
C ASP A 370 2.71 -23.18 4.45
N SER A 371 2.63 -23.12 3.12
CA SER A 371 3.25 -22.07 2.29
C SER A 371 2.64 -20.69 2.56
N LYS A 372 1.31 -20.62 2.70
CA LYS A 372 0.55 -19.40 2.94
C LYS A 372 0.83 -18.83 4.33
N ARG A 373 0.87 -19.69 5.35
CA ARG A 373 1.20 -19.30 6.73
C ARG A 373 2.67 -18.91 6.86
N ARG A 374 3.59 -19.61 6.20
CA ARG A 374 5.00 -19.21 6.11
C ARG A 374 5.15 -17.82 5.47
N ARG A 375 4.42 -17.54 4.39
CA ARG A 375 4.40 -16.22 3.75
C ARG A 375 3.91 -15.14 4.72
N LEU A 376 2.84 -15.41 5.47
CA LEU A 376 2.36 -14.50 6.50
C LEU A 376 3.46 -14.21 7.54
N LEU A 377 4.08 -15.24 8.11
CA LEU A 377 5.14 -15.07 9.13
C LEU A 377 6.33 -14.24 8.62
N LEU A 378 6.79 -14.51 7.40
CA LEU A 378 7.85 -13.72 6.75
C LEU A 378 7.42 -12.26 6.57
N THR A 379 6.19 -12.04 6.11
CA THR A 379 5.64 -10.71 5.87
C THR A 379 5.51 -9.92 7.18
N LEU A 380 5.05 -10.55 8.27
CA LEU A 380 4.97 -9.91 9.57
C LEU A 380 6.36 -9.53 10.12
N LEU A 381 7.37 -10.40 9.91
CA LEU A 381 8.77 -10.07 10.24
C LEU A 381 9.31 -8.90 9.41
N GLU A 382 8.94 -8.80 8.13
CA GLU A 382 9.27 -7.64 7.28
C GLU A 382 8.63 -6.34 7.78
N VAL A 383 7.42 -6.38 8.33
CA VAL A 383 6.76 -5.21 8.92
C VAL A 383 7.50 -4.70 10.16
N TRP A 384 8.07 -5.59 10.98
CA TRP A 384 8.97 -5.20 12.09
C TRP A 384 10.23 -4.48 11.59
N GLY A 385 10.69 -4.79 10.37
CA GLY A 385 11.78 -4.09 9.71
C GLY A 385 13.09 -4.15 10.48
N ARG A 386 13.63 -2.99 10.87
CA ARG A 386 14.97 -2.87 11.45
C ARG A 386 15.12 -3.67 12.74
N GLU A 387 14.12 -3.65 13.60
CA GLU A 387 14.15 -4.29 14.93
C GLU A 387 14.19 -5.81 14.87
N ALA A 388 13.63 -6.42 13.81
CA ALA A 388 13.66 -7.87 13.64
C ALA A 388 15.03 -8.37 13.18
N ARG A 389 15.81 -7.56 12.45
CA ARG A 389 17.07 -7.99 11.83
C ARG A 389 18.09 -8.57 12.82
N PRO A 390 18.44 -7.94 13.97
CA PRO A 390 19.40 -8.51 14.90
C PRO A 390 18.91 -9.84 15.51
N ILE A 391 17.60 -10.00 15.71
CA ILE A 391 17.00 -11.24 16.23
C ILE A 391 17.09 -12.35 15.19
N VAL A 392 16.85 -12.05 13.91
CA VAL A 392 17.05 -13.01 12.80
C VAL A 392 18.52 -13.41 12.68
N PHE A 393 19.44 -12.45 12.83
CA PHE A 393 20.88 -12.70 12.79
C PHE A 393 21.34 -13.63 13.93
N GLU A 394 20.92 -13.35 15.16
CA GLU A 394 21.15 -14.20 16.33
C GLU A 394 20.59 -15.61 16.10
N ARG A 395 19.35 -15.71 15.61
CA ARG A 395 18.68 -16.99 15.34
C ARG A 395 19.45 -17.82 14.31
N LEU A 396 19.96 -17.20 13.25
CA LEU A 396 20.78 -17.86 12.24
C LEU A 396 22.07 -18.42 12.86
N GLY A 397 22.76 -17.65 13.70
CA GLY A 397 23.94 -18.09 14.43
C GLY A 397 23.68 -19.31 15.33
N LEU A 398 22.58 -19.29 16.08
CA LEU A 398 22.17 -20.41 16.94
C LEU A 398 21.82 -21.67 16.13
N ALA A 399 21.11 -21.53 15.01
CA ALA A 399 20.76 -22.65 14.13
C ALA A 399 22.00 -23.34 13.55
N ILE A 400 23.05 -22.56 13.23
CA ILE A 400 24.35 -23.09 12.79
C ILE A 400 25.03 -23.85 13.92
N ALA A 401 25.12 -23.24 15.11
CA ALA A 401 25.81 -23.84 16.26
C ALA A 401 25.14 -25.16 16.72
N ALA A 402 23.81 -25.25 16.61
CA ALA A 402 23.06 -26.48 16.87
C ALA A 402 23.28 -27.59 15.83
N GLY A 403 23.95 -27.27 14.71
CA GLY A 403 24.28 -28.22 13.65
C GLY A 403 23.07 -28.73 12.90
N ALA A 404 22.09 -27.86 12.60
CA ALA A 404 20.83 -28.10 11.90
C ALA A 404 20.67 -29.53 11.32
N ARG A 405 20.23 -30.46 12.17
CA ARG A 405 20.44 -31.92 12.08
C ARG A 405 19.42 -32.68 11.24
N GLU A 406 18.70 -32.02 10.32
CA GLU A 406 17.63 -32.65 9.55
C GLU A 406 17.76 -32.40 8.04
N ALA A 407 17.27 -33.36 7.24
CA ALA A 407 17.33 -33.35 5.78
C ALA A 407 16.67 -32.10 5.12
N ASN A 408 15.87 -31.33 5.87
CA ASN A 408 15.16 -30.13 5.41
C ASN A 408 15.62 -28.81 6.06
N ALA A 409 16.67 -28.83 6.89
CA ALA A 409 17.18 -27.66 7.61
C ALA A 409 17.49 -26.44 6.70
N TRP A 410 17.82 -26.68 5.43
CA TRP A 410 18.14 -25.62 4.48
C TRP A 410 16.95 -24.72 4.16
N TRP A 411 15.70 -25.16 4.29
CA TRP A 411 14.51 -24.32 4.05
C TRP A 411 14.41 -23.22 5.10
N PHE A 412 14.57 -23.57 6.38
CA PHE A 412 14.54 -22.61 7.47
C PHE A 412 15.72 -21.64 7.39
N LEU A 413 16.94 -22.17 7.19
CA LEU A 413 18.14 -21.33 7.00
C LEU A 413 17.98 -20.38 5.80
N ARG A 414 17.39 -20.84 4.69
CA ARG A 414 17.06 -19.98 3.54
C ARG A 414 16.09 -18.88 3.91
N ASN A 415 15.05 -19.16 4.70
CA ASN A 415 14.10 -18.15 5.14
C ASN A 415 14.78 -17.08 6.03
N LEU A 416 15.72 -17.48 6.91
CA LEU A 416 16.49 -16.53 7.72
C LEU A 416 17.40 -15.64 6.86
N VAL A 417 18.11 -16.22 5.88
CA VAL A 417 18.95 -15.45 4.94
C VAL A 417 18.09 -14.54 4.05
N PHE A 418 16.92 -15.02 3.62
CA PHE A 418 15.93 -14.21 2.93
C PHE A 418 15.54 -13.00 3.77
N LEU A 419 15.19 -13.18 5.06
CA LEU A 419 14.85 -12.06 5.94
C LEU A 419 16.02 -11.08 6.10
N LEU A 420 17.25 -11.56 6.32
CA LEU A 420 18.44 -10.69 6.37
C LEU A 420 18.69 -9.92 5.07
N ARG A 421 18.15 -10.36 3.94
CA ARG A 421 18.21 -9.62 2.68
C ARG A 421 17.16 -8.51 2.58
N HIS A 422 15.99 -8.66 3.18
CA HIS A 422 14.88 -7.72 3.03
C HIS A 422 14.73 -6.75 4.21
N LEU A 423 15.18 -7.14 5.40
CA LEU A 423 15.15 -6.27 6.57
C LEU A 423 16.26 -5.21 6.47
N PRO A 424 16.06 -3.93 6.84
CA PRO A 424 17.11 -2.92 6.79
C PRO A 424 18.16 -3.12 7.90
N ARG A 425 19.44 -2.84 7.61
CA ARG A 425 20.53 -2.83 8.60
C ARG A 425 20.36 -1.69 9.62
N GLU A 426 20.85 -1.92 10.83
CA GLU A 426 20.98 -0.86 11.84
C GLU A 426 22.16 0.06 11.51
N PRO A 427 22.03 1.39 11.68
CA PRO A 427 23.15 2.31 11.52
C PRO A 427 24.28 1.94 12.50
N GLY A 428 25.48 1.66 11.98
CA GLY A 428 26.64 1.29 12.79
C GLY A 428 26.85 -0.21 13.03
N SER A 429 25.97 -1.09 12.50
CA SER A 429 26.23 -2.54 12.51
C SER A 429 27.49 -2.88 11.68
N ASP A 430 28.36 -3.76 12.17
CA ASP A 430 29.55 -4.20 11.42
C ASP A 430 29.18 -5.24 10.34
N PRO A 431 29.24 -4.90 9.04
CA PRO A 431 28.87 -5.82 7.96
C PRO A 431 29.84 -7.01 7.83
N ARG A 432 31.01 -6.96 8.48
CA ARG A 432 31.97 -8.08 8.48
C ARG A 432 31.45 -9.28 9.25
N GLN A 433 30.69 -9.06 10.32
CA GLN A 433 30.06 -10.16 11.07
C GLN A 433 29.06 -10.93 10.20
N GLU A 434 28.32 -10.21 9.34
CA GLU A 434 27.43 -10.83 8.35
C GLU A 434 28.23 -11.62 7.30
N LEU A 435 29.33 -11.07 6.80
CA LEU A 435 30.21 -11.78 5.87
C LEU A 435 30.76 -13.09 6.48
N GLU A 436 31.23 -13.05 7.72
CA GLU A 436 31.75 -14.22 8.43
C GLU A 436 30.69 -15.30 8.62
N LEU A 437 29.45 -14.89 8.96
CA LEU A 437 28.34 -15.80 9.16
C LEU A 437 27.84 -16.44 7.86
N ILE A 438 27.70 -15.65 6.79
CA ILE A 438 27.05 -16.07 5.53
C ILE A 438 28.04 -16.62 4.50
N GLY A 439 29.31 -16.23 4.58
CA GLY A 439 30.37 -16.66 3.65
C GLY A 439 30.45 -18.18 3.45
N PRO A 440 30.37 -19.01 4.51
CA PRO A 440 30.32 -20.47 4.39
C PRO A 440 29.12 -21.00 3.59
N PHE A 441 27.97 -20.32 3.61
CA PHE A 441 26.74 -20.75 2.92
C PHE A 441 26.77 -20.57 1.41
N THR A 442 27.79 -19.88 0.90
CA THR A 442 28.00 -19.70 -0.53
C THR A 442 28.80 -20.82 -1.18
N SER A 443 29.26 -21.82 -0.40
CA SER A 443 29.98 -22.98 -0.93
C SER A 443 29.11 -23.85 -1.83
N LEU A 444 29.77 -24.66 -2.67
CA LEU A 444 29.12 -25.62 -3.56
C LEU A 444 28.66 -26.89 -2.82
N ASP A 445 28.62 -26.89 -1.50
CA ASP A 445 28.10 -28.01 -0.70
C ASP A 445 26.62 -27.83 -0.37
N TRP A 446 26.11 -26.59 -0.48
CA TRP A 446 24.74 -26.24 -0.11
C TRP A 446 23.75 -26.33 -1.25
N HIS A 447 22.49 -26.66 -0.95
CA HIS A 447 21.43 -26.69 -1.95
C HIS A 447 21.37 -25.38 -2.78
N PRO A 448 21.26 -25.42 -4.13
CA PRO A 448 21.38 -24.23 -4.98
C PRO A 448 20.43 -23.08 -4.61
N SER A 449 19.21 -23.38 -4.14
CA SER A 449 18.25 -22.36 -3.73
C SER A 449 18.69 -21.62 -2.45
N PHE A 450 19.36 -22.30 -1.52
CA PHE A 450 19.91 -21.67 -0.32
C PHE A 450 21.18 -20.88 -0.65
N GLN A 451 22.04 -21.48 -1.49
CA GLN A 451 23.25 -20.83 -1.99
C GLN A 451 22.92 -19.52 -2.71
N ARG A 452 21.90 -19.51 -3.59
CA ARG A 452 21.42 -18.32 -4.29
C ARG A 452 21.09 -17.18 -3.33
N GLU A 453 20.25 -17.44 -2.32
CA GLU A 453 19.86 -16.41 -1.36
C GLU A 453 21.08 -15.84 -0.62
N SER A 454 22.03 -16.69 -0.26
CA SER A 454 23.28 -16.30 0.41
C SER A 454 24.19 -15.44 -0.49
N LEU A 455 24.31 -15.79 -1.77
CA LEU A 455 25.06 -14.99 -2.77
C LEU A 455 24.44 -13.60 -2.97
N LEU A 456 23.11 -13.52 -2.99
CA LEU A 456 22.39 -12.26 -3.14
C LEU A 456 22.56 -11.36 -1.92
N LEU A 457 22.59 -11.94 -0.71
CA LEU A 457 22.88 -11.18 0.50
C LEU A 457 24.33 -10.67 0.54
N LEU A 458 25.31 -11.48 0.08
CA LEU A 458 26.70 -11.01 -0.05
C LEU A 458 26.83 -9.82 -1.01
N ALA A 459 26.09 -9.82 -2.12
CA ALA A 459 26.09 -8.72 -3.08
C ALA A 459 25.56 -7.40 -2.48
N GLN A 460 24.70 -7.47 -1.46
CA GLN A 460 24.14 -6.31 -0.76
C GLN A 460 24.99 -5.82 0.42
N LEU A 461 26.16 -6.43 0.66
CA LEU A 461 27.09 -5.90 1.67
C LEU A 461 27.67 -4.55 1.20
N PRO A 462 27.77 -3.56 2.09
CA PRO A 462 28.25 -2.22 1.74
C PRO A 462 29.71 -2.24 1.27
N ASP A 463 30.09 -1.20 0.52
CA ASP A 463 31.47 -0.97 0.05
C ASP A 463 32.11 -2.14 -0.72
N GLY A 464 31.30 -3.06 -1.23
CA GLY A 464 31.79 -4.25 -1.93
C GLY A 464 32.49 -5.27 -1.06
N LEU A 465 32.22 -5.30 0.24
CA LEU A 465 32.81 -6.25 1.19
C LEU A 465 32.64 -7.72 0.75
N GLY A 466 31.52 -8.06 0.11
CA GLY A 466 31.24 -9.41 -0.39
C GLY A 466 31.89 -9.75 -1.74
N LEU A 467 32.41 -8.77 -2.48
CA LEU A 467 32.87 -8.95 -3.86
C LEU A 467 34.03 -9.96 -4.01
N PRO A 468 35.09 -9.92 -3.18
CA PRO A 468 36.20 -10.87 -3.32
C PRO A 468 35.73 -12.32 -3.20
N LEU A 469 34.77 -12.58 -2.30
CA LEU A 469 34.20 -13.91 -2.11
C LEU A 469 33.30 -14.31 -3.30
N LEU A 470 32.51 -13.40 -3.86
CA LEU A 470 31.70 -13.68 -5.07
C LEU A 470 32.59 -14.08 -6.26
N VAL A 471 33.69 -13.34 -6.50
CA VAL A 471 34.66 -13.65 -7.56
C VAL A 471 35.33 -15.00 -7.31
N GLU A 472 35.68 -15.30 -6.07
CA GLU A 472 36.26 -16.60 -5.70
C GLU A 472 35.25 -17.75 -5.91
N ARG A 473 33.98 -17.57 -5.55
CA ARG A 473 32.92 -18.57 -5.80
C ARG A 473 32.68 -18.80 -7.29
N LEU A 474 32.78 -17.77 -8.12
CA LEU A 474 32.75 -17.93 -9.58
C LEU A 474 33.87 -18.84 -10.08
N ARG A 475 35.12 -18.60 -9.66
CA ARG A 475 36.27 -19.45 -10.03
C ARG A 475 36.12 -20.89 -9.55
N GLN A 476 35.59 -21.09 -8.34
CA GLN A 476 35.33 -22.42 -7.80
C GLN A 476 34.24 -23.16 -8.59
N ALA A 477 33.16 -22.46 -8.97
CA ALA A 477 32.12 -23.03 -9.83
C ALA A 477 32.66 -23.40 -11.22
N GLU A 478 33.52 -22.57 -11.81
CA GLU A 478 34.21 -22.89 -13.07
C GLU A 478 35.09 -24.14 -12.95
N LYS A 479 35.85 -24.25 -11.86
CA LYS A 479 36.68 -25.43 -11.59
C LYS A 479 35.84 -26.69 -11.38
N ALA A 480 34.72 -26.57 -10.66
CA ALA A 480 33.78 -27.68 -10.44
C ALA A 480 33.10 -28.13 -11.75
N ALA A 481 32.81 -27.21 -12.66
CA ALA A 481 32.27 -27.49 -13.98
C ALA A 481 33.27 -28.21 -14.90
N ALA A 482 34.57 -27.95 -14.73
CA ALA A 482 35.63 -28.59 -15.49
C ALA A 482 36.09 -29.95 -14.92
N ALA A 483 35.65 -30.31 -13.70
CA ALA A 483 36.00 -31.58 -13.08
C ALA A 483 35.36 -32.77 -13.82
N THR A 484 36.02 -33.94 -13.79
CA THR A 484 35.51 -35.17 -14.41
C THR A 484 35.50 -36.31 -13.36
N PRO A 485 34.32 -36.81 -12.95
CA PRO A 485 32.99 -36.28 -13.23
C PRO A 485 32.77 -34.90 -12.57
N PRO A 486 31.85 -34.07 -13.08
CA PRO A 486 31.56 -32.77 -12.48
C PRO A 486 30.98 -32.95 -11.07
N ALA A 487 31.33 -32.04 -10.16
CA ALA A 487 30.93 -32.12 -8.75
C ALA A 487 29.41 -31.95 -8.52
N ARG A 488 28.70 -31.39 -9.51
CA ARG A 488 27.24 -31.17 -9.53
C ARG A 488 26.71 -31.44 -10.93
N SER A 489 25.40 -31.61 -11.04
CA SER A 489 24.76 -31.70 -12.35
C SER A 489 24.94 -30.39 -13.15
N PRO A 490 24.96 -30.47 -14.49
CA PRO A 490 25.06 -29.27 -15.34
C PRO A 490 23.94 -28.25 -15.10
N GLU A 491 22.73 -28.72 -14.79
CA GLU A 491 21.57 -27.87 -14.50
C GLU A 491 21.73 -27.09 -13.19
N GLU A 492 22.22 -27.73 -12.12
CA GLU A 492 22.50 -27.07 -10.85
C GLU A 492 23.62 -26.04 -11.00
N LEU A 493 24.69 -26.37 -11.73
CA LEU A 493 25.77 -25.42 -12.02
C LEU A 493 25.27 -24.22 -12.83
N ALA A 494 24.39 -24.43 -13.81
CA ALA A 494 23.78 -23.33 -14.55
C ALA A 494 23.00 -22.36 -13.63
N ARG A 495 22.24 -22.88 -12.65
CA ARG A 495 21.55 -22.06 -11.63
C ARG A 495 22.53 -21.28 -10.76
N VAL A 496 23.64 -21.90 -10.35
CA VAL A 496 24.70 -21.24 -9.57
C VAL A 496 25.35 -20.12 -10.37
N PHE A 497 25.74 -20.36 -11.62
CA PHE A 497 26.33 -19.32 -12.47
C PHE A 497 25.37 -18.17 -12.73
N GLN A 498 24.07 -18.43 -12.90
CA GLN A 498 23.07 -17.37 -13.04
C GLN A 498 22.96 -16.52 -11.76
N ALA A 499 22.92 -17.16 -10.58
CA ALA A 499 22.90 -16.44 -9.31
C ALA A 499 24.16 -15.59 -9.10
N LEU A 500 25.34 -16.12 -9.44
CA LEU A 500 26.61 -15.41 -9.37
C LEU A 500 26.67 -14.23 -10.34
N ALA A 501 26.24 -14.42 -11.60
CA ALA A 501 26.20 -13.36 -12.59
C ALA A 501 25.32 -12.20 -12.11
N HIS A 502 24.13 -12.51 -11.61
CA HIS A 502 23.21 -11.52 -11.04
C HIS A 502 23.83 -10.81 -9.83
N ALA A 503 24.41 -11.55 -8.88
CA ALA A 503 25.05 -11.02 -7.67
C ALA A 503 26.24 -10.09 -7.99
N LEU A 504 27.13 -10.49 -8.90
CA LEU A 504 28.30 -9.70 -9.32
C LEU A 504 27.89 -8.38 -9.97
N VAL A 505 26.80 -8.38 -10.73
CA VAL A 505 26.29 -7.18 -11.39
C VAL A 505 25.55 -6.26 -10.40
N HIS A 506 24.68 -6.82 -9.55
CA HIS A 506 23.90 -6.04 -8.58
C HIS A 506 24.73 -5.44 -7.45
N GLN A 507 25.92 -5.98 -7.18
CA GLN A 507 26.86 -5.38 -6.24
C GLN A 507 27.35 -3.99 -6.73
N GLY A 508 27.35 -3.74 -8.06
CA GLY A 508 27.57 -2.41 -8.63
C GLY A 508 29.03 -2.02 -8.87
N SER A 509 30.03 -2.84 -8.52
CA SER A 509 31.45 -2.54 -8.79
C SER A 509 31.87 -2.82 -10.23
N ALA A 510 32.91 -2.11 -10.69
CA ALA A 510 33.57 -2.37 -11.97
C ALA A 510 34.28 -3.74 -12.00
N GLU A 511 34.86 -4.16 -10.87
CA GLU A 511 35.52 -5.46 -10.76
C GLU A 511 34.52 -6.63 -10.89
N GLY A 512 33.32 -6.53 -10.30
CA GLY A 512 32.26 -7.52 -10.47
C GLY A 512 31.79 -7.66 -11.92
N ARG A 513 31.59 -6.54 -12.62
CA ARG A 513 31.26 -6.53 -14.06
C ARG A 513 32.38 -7.13 -14.90
N ARG A 514 33.64 -6.80 -14.61
CA ARG A 514 34.80 -7.39 -15.28
C ARG A 514 34.85 -8.91 -15.10
N ALA A 515 34.67 -9.40 -13.89
CA ALA A 515 34.66 -10.84 -13.61
C ALA A 515 33.57 -11.58 -14.39
N LEU A 516 32.36 -11.00 -14.50
CA LEU A 516 31.29 -11.55 -15.33
C LEU A 516 31.68 -11.59 -16.82
N VAL A 517 32.23 -10.50 -17.36
CA VAL A 517 32.61 -10.43 -18.78
C VAL A 517 33.74 -11.41 -19.09
N GLU A 518 34.75 -11.52 -18.24
CA GLU A 518 35.82 -12.51 -18.39
C GLU A 518 35.28 -13.94 -18.39
N HIS A 519 34.37 -14.26 -17.46
CA HIS A 519 33.71 -15.56 -17.42
C HIS A 519 32.91 -15.85 -18.69
N ALA A 520 32.06 -14.91 -19.10
CA ALA A 520 31.18 -15.07 -20.25
C ALA A 520 31.96 -15.27 -21.56
N LEU A 521 33.05 -14.51 -21.75
CA LEU A 521 33.87 -14.56 -22.96
C LEU A 521 34.88 -15.71 -22.96
N ALA A 522 35.24 -16.26 -21.81
CA ALA A 522 36.16 -17.40 -21.74
C ALA A 522 35.55 -18.70 -22.29
N ARG A 523 34.22 -18.82 -22.37
CA ARG A 523 33.47 -19.96 -22.96
C ARG A 523 33.97 -21.33 -22.47
N ARG A 524 34.30 -21.43 -21.18
CA ARG A 524 34.94 -22.63 -20.60
C ARG A 524 34.00 -23.84 -20.67
N PRO A 525 34.53 -25.05 -20.93
CA PRO A 525 33.71 -26.26 -21.00
C PRO A 525 32.99 -26.52 -19.67
N GLY A 526 31.77 -27.05 -19.75
CA GLY A 526 30.93 -27.37 -18.58
C GLY A 526 30.17 -26.18 -17.97
N THR A 527 30.40 -24.94 -18.42
CA THR A 527 29.76 -23.75 -17.85
C THR A 527 28.37 -23.42 -18.45
N GLY A 528 27.88 -24.23 -19.39
CA GLY A 528 26.64 -23.98 -20.13
C GLY A 528 26.72 -22.75 -21.05
N ASP A 529 25.59 -22.08 -21.28
CA ASP A 529 25.53 -20.84 -22.06
C ASP A 529 26.04 -19.64 -21.22
N SER A 530 27.36 -19.50 -21.18
CA SER A 530 28.05 -18.44 -20.43
C SER A 530 27.87 -17.05 -21.03
N LEU A 531 27.70 -16.96 -22.35
CA LEU A 531 27.48 -15.69 -23.03
C LEU A 531 26.10 -15.11 -22.73
N ALA A 532 25.07 -15.96 -22.55
CA ALA A 532 23.72 -15.53 -22.19
C ALA A 532 23.64 -14.70 -20.90
N ARG A 533 24.61 -14.87 -19.99
CA ARG A 533 24.69 -14.16 -18.71
C ARG A 533 25.01 -12.68 -18.85
N LEU A 534 25.56 -12.26 -19.99
CA LEU A 534 25.80 -10.85 -20.30
C LEU A 534 24.51 -10.02 -20.35
N ARG A 535 23.34 -10.66 -20.46
CA ARG A 535 22.04 -9.98 -20.36
C ARG A 535 21.86 -9.21 -19.05
N GLU A 536 22.50 -9.62 -17.96
CA GLU A 536 22.47 -8.87 -16.68
C GLU A 536 23.01 -7.44 -16.82
N LEU A 537 23.92 -7.19 -17.78
CA LEU A 537 24.45 -5.85 -18.07
C LEU A 537 23.51 -4.97 -18.88
N GLY A 538 22.46 -5.54 -19.51
CA GLY A 538 21.65 -4.84 -20.50
C GLY A 538 20.81 -3.65 -19.98
N ARG A 539 20.77 -3.46 -18.66
CA ARG A 539 20.11 -2.31 -17.99
C ARG A 539 21.09 -1.31 -17.38
N ILE A 540 22.40 -1.55 -17.53
CA ILE A 540 23.45 -0.76 -16.90
C ILE A 540 24.14 0.10 -17.95
N ASP A 541 24.31 1.38 -17.65
CA ASP A 541 25.15 2.24 -18.45
C ASP A 541 26.64 1.99 -18.14
N LEU A 542 27.35 1.42 -19.10
CA LEU A 542 28.78 1.08 -18.99
C LEU A 542 29.70 2.27 -19.34
N ALA A 543 29.19 3.48 -19.53
CA ALA A 543 30.00 4.67 -19.85
C ALA A 543 31.09 4.94 -18.79
N ASN A 544 30.80 4.64 -17.52
CA ASN A 544 31.74 4.79 -16.42
C ASN A 544 32.61 3.55 -16.17
N ASP A 545 32.62 2.57 -17.08
CA ASP A 545 33.47 1.37 -17.02
C ASP A 545 34.22 1.09 -18.35
N PRO A 546 35.17 1.97 -18.74
CA PRO A 546 35.84 1.89 -20.03
C PRO A 546 36.51 0.53 -20.35
N PRO A 547 37.16 -0.17 -19.39
CA PRO A 547 37.78 -1.46 -19.67
C PRO A 547 36.75 -2.55 -20.03
N VAL A 548 35.62 -2.61 -19.33
CA VAL A 548 34.55 -3.57 -19.61
C VAL A 548 33.91 -3.26 -20.96
N LEU A 549 33.62 -1.99 -21.21
CA LEU A 549 33.06 -1.54 -22.48
C LEU A 549 33.99 -1.88 -23.65
N ALA A 550 35.28 -1.56 -23.54
CA ALA A 550 36.27 -1.85 -24.59
C ALA A 550 36.34 -3.35 -24.89
N ARG A 551 36.28 -4.21 -23.86
CA ARG A 551 36.30 -5.66 -24.04
C ARG A 551 35.05 -6.18 -24.77
N LEU A 552 33.86 -5.69 -24.42
CA LEU A 552 32.61 -6.05 -25.08
C LEU A 552 32.56 -5.57 -26.54
N LEU A 553 33.06 -4.36 -26.81
CA LEU A 553 33.14 -3.82 -28.17
C LEU A 553 34.15 -4.59 -29.03
N ALA A 554 35.28 -5.01 -28.47
CA ALA A 554 36.25 -5.85 -29.17
C ALA A 554 35.62 -7.20 -29.57
N GLU A 555 34.94 -7.88 -28.63
CA GLU A 555 34.24 -9.14 -28.95
C GLU A 555 33.13 -8.91 -29.99
N LEU A 556 32.36 -7.83 -29.87
CA LEU A 556 31.33 -7.48 -30.85
C LEU A 556 31.94 -7.33 -32.25
N GLN A 557 33.05 -6.60 -32.38
CA GLN A 557 33.74 -6.40 -33.66
C GLN A 557 34.27 -7.69 -34.27
N GLU A 558 34.78 -8.62 -33.46
CA GLU A 558 35.22 -9.94 -33.94
C GLU A 558 34.07 -10.79 -34.48
N LEU A 559 32.87 -10.64 -33.92
CA LEU A 559 31.68 -11.41 -34.30
C LEU A 559 30.89 -10.82 -35.46
N ILE A 560 31.13 -9.56 -35.85
CA ILE A 560 30.43 -8.92 -36.97
C ILE A 560 30.70 -9.71 -38.28
N PRO A 561 29.66 -10.12 -39.02
CA PRO A 561 29.83 -10.84 -40.28
C PRO A 561 30.59 -10.00 -41.32
N ARG A 562 31.67 -10.57 -41.88
CA ARG A 562 32.39 -9.96 -43.01
C ARG A 562 31.79 -10.43 -44.33
N ARG A 563 31.46 -9.50 -45.23
CA ARG A 563 31.04 -9.83 -46.61
C ARG A 563 32.28 -10.25 -47.40
N VAL A 564 32.35 -11.52 -47.80
CA VAL A 564 33.37 -12.02 -48.72
C VAL A 564 32.63 -12.47 -49.98
N LEU A 565 32.88 -11.80 -51.11
CA LEU A 565 32.37 -12.17 -52.44
C LEU A 565 30.84 -12.39 -52.52
N GLY A 566 30.04 -11.53 -51.87
CA GLY A 566 28.58 -11.56 -51.97
C GLY A 566 27.87 -12.64 -51.13
N PHE A 567 28.61 -13.49 -50.41
CA PHE A 567 28.03 -14.46 -49.48
C PHE A 567 28.20 -14.01 -48.02
N VAL A 568 27.10 -13.94 -47.27
CA VAL A 568 27.12 -13.77 -45.81
C VAL A 568 27.34 -15.13 -45.19
N VAL A 569 28.52 -15.37 -44.59
CA VAL A 569 28.76 -16.58 -43.80
C VAL A 569 27.92 -16.47 -42.53
N ARG A 570 26.77 -17.15 -42.51
CA ARG A 570 25.95 -17.33 -41.29
C ARG A 570 26.77 -18.10 -40.27
N ARG A 571 27.18 -17.44 -39.20
CA ARG A 571 27.53 -18.09 -37.93
C ARG A 571 27.54 -17.01 -36.85
N ARG A 572 26.69 -17.18 -35.84
CA ARG A 572 26.66 -16.46 -34.53
C ARG A 572 25.66 -15.29 -34.36
N ASP A 573 24.50 -15.33 -35.04
CA ASP A 573 23.41 -14.35 -34.83
C ASP A 573 22.93 -14.28 -33.37
N GLU A 574 22.91 -15.40 -32.65
CA GLU A 574 22.54 -15.48 -31.23
C GLU A 574 23.57 -14.79 -30.33
N GLU A 575 24.87 -15.01 -30.56
CA GLU A 575 25.93 -14.37 -29.78
C GLU A 575 25.94 -12.85 -29.96
N LEU A 576 25.75 -12.39 -31.20
CA LEU A 576 25.59 -10.97 -31.51
C LEU A 576 24.36 -10.38 -30.81
N THR A 577 23.25 -11.11 -30.78
CA THR A 577 22.04 -10.70 -30.07
C THR A 577 22.30 -10.49 -28.57
N LEU A 578 23.08 -11.39 -27.95
CA LEU A 578 23.45 -11.29 -26.54
C LEU A 578 24.34 -10.09 -26.24
N LEU A 579 25.35 -9.84 -27.06
CA LEU A 579 26.25 -8.67 -26.90
C LEU A 579 25.52 -7.35 -27.14
N VAL A 580 24.67 -7.28 -28.16
CA VAL A 580 23.83 -6.10 -28.41
C VAL A 580 22.89 -5.85 -27.22
N THR A 581 22.31 -6.90 -26.64
CA THR A 581 21.45 -6.79 -25.45
C THR A 581 22.23 -6.24 -24.25
N ALA A 582 23.46 -6.71 -24.05
CA ALA A 582 24.33 -6.24 -22.97
C ALA A 582 24.73 -4.75 -23.10
N LEU A 583 24.85 -4.25 -24.33
CA LEU A 583 25.23 -2.85 -24.62
C LEU A 583 24.03 -1.90 -24.74
N ALA A 584 22.80 -2.41 -24.69
CA ALA A 584 21.59 -1.65 -25.07
C ALA A 584 21.37 -0.38 -24.23
N ALA A 585 21.67 -0.42 -22.93
CA ALA A 585 21.52 0.72 -22.02
C ALA A 585 22.74 1.66 -21.96
N THR A 586 23.85 1.34 -22.66
CA THR A 586 25.08 2.12 -22.57
C THR A 586 25.02 3.40 -23.41
N THR A 587 25.33 4.54 -22.79
CA THR A 587 25.27 5.87 -23.44
C THR A 587 26.60 6.31 -24.08
N ALA A 588 27.69 5.60 -23.77
CA ALA A 588 29.03 5.92 -24.27
C ALA A 588 29.08 6.04 -25.82
N PRO A 589 29.70 7.09 -26.38
CA PRO A 589 29.70 7.34 -27.83
C PRO A 589 30.20 6.16 -28.67
N ALA A 590 31.24 5.46 -28.20
CA ALA A 590 31.78 4.28 -28.88
C ALA A 590 30.75 3.13 -28.98
N ALA A 591 29.95 2.92 -27.94
CA ALA A 591 28.88 1.93 -27.93
C ALA A 591 27.74 2.32 -28.88
N ARG A 592 27.33 3.60 -28.84
CA ARG A 592 26.27 4.14 -29.71
C ARG A 592 26.65 4.03 -31.18
N ALA A 593 27.89 4.41 -31.52
CA ALA A 593 28.43 4.30 -32.87
C ALA A 593 28.46 2.85 -33.35
N ALA A 594 28.93 1.92 -32.50
CA ALA A 594 28.95 0.49 -32.84
C ALA A 594 27.55 -0.08 -33.07
N LEU A 595 26.57 0.25 -32.22
CA LEU A 595 25.18 -0.20 -32.39
C LEU A 595 24.52 0.42 -33.63
N ALA A 596 24.78 1.70 -33.92
CA ALA A 596 24.26 2.37 -35.11
C ALA A 596 24.83 1.77 -36.42
N ASP A 597 26.13 1.49 -36.48
CA ASP A 597 26.77 0.80 -37.62
C ASP A 597 26.13 -0.56 -37.87
N LEU A 598 25.90 -1.31 -36.79
CA LEU A 598 25.36 -2.66 -36.84
C LEU A 598 23.88 -2.67 -37.27
N ALA A 599 23.09 -1.70 -36.81
CA ALA A 599 21.72 -1.45 -37.25
C ALA A 599 21.65 -1.08 -38.75
N ALA A 600 22.57 -0.24 -39.24
CA ALA A 600 22.61 0.19 -40.63
C ALA A 600 23.03 -0.93 -41.59
N ARG A 601 24.00 -1.76 -41.18
CA ARG A 601 24.54 -2.85 -42.02
C ARG A 601 23.66 -4.09 -42.07
N PHE A 602 22.85 -4.32 -41.03
CA PHE A 602 22.02 -5.52 -40.88
C PHE A 602 20.59 -5.21 -40.40
N PRO A 603 19.81 -4.37 -41.12
CA PRO A 603 18.49 -3.91 -40.66
C PRO A 603 17.47 -5.04 -40.48
N ASP A 604 17.57 -6.11 -41.26
CA ASP A 604 16.62 -7.22 -41.27
C ASP A 604 16.92 -8.32 -40.25
N SER A 605 18.07 -8.27 -39.56
CA SER A 605 18.45 -9.27 -38.56
C SER A 605 17.88 -8.94 -37.17
N THR A 606 17.71 -9.96 -36.32
CA THR A 606 17.22 -9.78 -34.94
C THR A 606 18.14 -8.86 -34.13
N PHE A 607 19.45 -9.06 -34.23
CA PHE A 607 20.43 -8.23 -33.54
C PHE A 607 20.49 -6.80 -34.10
N GLY A 608 20.26 -6.58 -35.39
CA GLY A 608 20.25 -5.25 -36.01
C GLY A 608 19.03 -4.43 -35.59
N ARG A 609 17.86 -5.07 -35.49
CA ARG A 609 16.65 -4.46 -34.90
C ARG A 609 16.85 -4.08 -33.44
N LEU A 610 17.48 -4.95 -32.65
CA LEU A 610 17.81 -4.66 -31.25
C LEU A 610 18.84 -3.51 -31.13
N ALA A 611 19.84 -3.48 -32.00
CA ALA A 611 20.82 -2.40 -32.04
C ALA A 611 20.17 -1.06 -32.42
N ALA A 612 19.20 -1.06 -33.34
CA ALA A 612 18.42 0.11 -33.70
C ALA A 612 17.53 0.61 -32.55
N ALA A 613 16.95 -0.31 -31.76
CA ALA A 613 16.17 0.04 -30.57
C ALA A 613 17.06 0.61 -29.45
N GLY A 614 18.22 -0.01 -29.20
CA GLY A 614 19.20 0.47 -28.23
C GLY A 614 19.82 1.81 -28.61
N GLY A 615 20.04 2.07 -29.91
CA GLY A 615 20.66 3.30 -30.43
C GLY A 615 19.77 4.57 -30.40
N LYS A 616 18.46 4.46 -30.14
CA LYS A 616 17.55 5.62 -30.14
C LYS A 616 17.45 6.28 -28.75
N ALA A 617 18.36 7.23 -28.49
CA ALA A 617 18.13 8.40 -27.60
C ALA A 617 19.16 9.51 -27.92
N ALA A 618 18.61 10.71 -28.18
CA ALA A 618 19.17 12.02 -28.58
C ALA A 618 20.03 12.09 -29.87
N PRO A 619 19.71 12.98 -30.84
CA PRO A 619 20.62 13.31 -31.92
C PRO A 619 21.85 14.02 -31.35
N ALA A 620 23.05 13.57 -31.74
CA ALA A 620 24.27 14.31 -31.48
C ALA A 620 24.18 15.70 -32.17
N PRO A 621 24.70 16.77 -31.55
CA PRO A 621 24.78 18.05 -32.22
C PRO A 621 25.72 17.89 -33.42
N VAL A 622 25.20 18.27 -34.58
CA VAL A 622 26.00 18.39 -35.80
C VAL A 622 27.05 19.47 -35.52
N VAL A 623 28.30 19.06 -35.35
CA VAL A 623 29.43 19.98 -35.41
C VAL A 623 29.74 20.18 -36.89
N THR A 624 29.23 21.27 -37.46
CA THR A 624 29.84 21.86 -38.65
C THR A 624 31.08 22.65 -38.20
N PRO A 625 32.19 22.58 -38.95
CA PRO A 625 33.35 23.42 -38.68
C PRO A 625 33.03 24.83 -39.18
N GLU A 626 33.01 25.82 -38.28
CA GLU A 626 32.97 27.23 -38.66
C GLU A 626 34.35 27.85 -38.41
N ASP A 627 34.97 28.25 -39.52
CA ASP A 627 35.90 29.36 -39.58
C ASP A 627 35.16 30.66 -39.24
N GLY A 628 35.78 31.49 -38.41
CA GLY A 628 35.83 32.94 -38.61
C GLY A 628 34.63 33.81 -38.25
N GLU A 629 34.93 34.76 -37.37
CA GLU A 629 34.42 36.14 -37.29
C GLU A 629 33.35 36.50 -36.25
N GLU A 630 33.65 37.64 -35.63
CA GLU A 630 33.06 38.31 -34.48
C GLU A 630 31.70 38.92 -34.84
N ASP A 631 30.75 38.92 -33.90
CA ASP A 631 29.94 40.11 -33.61
C ASP A 631 29.13 39.92 -32.31
N GLU A 632 29.22 40.93 -31.45
CA GLU A 632 28.46 41.11 -30.21
C GLU A 632 27.06 41.64 -30.56
N ASP A 633 25.98 40.99 -30.09
CA ASP A 633 24.72 41.68 -29.72
C ASP A 633 23.73 40.76 -28.98
N GLU A 634 22.98 41.39 -28.07
CA GLU A 634 22.03 40.86 -27.08
C GLU A 634 21.02 39.79 -27.56
N VAL A 635 20.83 38.73 -26.76
CA VAL A 635 19.69 37.79 -26.86
C VAL A 635 19.03 37.60 -25.49
N PRO A 636 17.68 37.59 -25.37
CA PRO A 636 16.96 37.57 -24.10
C PRO A 636 17.06 36.22 -23.41
N ALA A 637 17.18 36.24 -22.09
CA ALA A 637 17.25 35.05 -21.24
C ALA A 637 15.99 34.16 -21.40
N THR A 638 16.16 33.01 -22.06
CA THR A 638 15.28 31.84 -21.91
C THR A 638 15.40 31.28 -20.49
N PRO A 639 14.29 30.84 -19.86
CA PRO A 639 14.30 30.38 -18.48
C PRO A 639 15.13 29.10 -18.35
N VAL A 640 16.12 29.16 -17.46
CA VAL A 640 16.89 28.01 -16.97
C VAL A 640 15.88 27.01 -16.38
N PRO A 641 15.91 25.72 -16.76
CA PRO A 641 15.12 24.70 -16.08
C PRO A 641 15.61 24.58 -14.63
N GLU A 642 14.71 24.83 -13.66
CA GLU A 642 14.98 24.70 -12.23
C GLU A 642 15.48 23.28 -11.88
N PRO A 643 16.38 23.14 -10.87
CA PRO A 643 16.86 21.84 -10.43
C PRO A 643 15.71 20.97 -9.91
N GLU A 644 15.77 19.67 -10.21
CA GLU A 644 14.81 18.64 -9.79
C GLU A 644 14.52 18.74 -8.27
N ARG A 645 13.38 19.35 -7.92
CA ARG A 645 12.87 19.36 -6.55
C ARG A 645 12.39 17.94 -6.25
N ALA A 646 12.91 17.34 -5.16
CA ALA A 646 12.40 16.06 -4.68
C ALA A 646 10.91 16.19 -4.32
N SER A 647 10.05 15.69 -5.21
CA SER A 647 8.59 15.66 -5.05
C SER A 647 8.16 14.26 -4.59
N LEU A 648 7.49 14.18 -3.44
CA LEU A 648 6.87 12.95 -2.94
C LEU A 648 5.41 12.93 -3.40
N THR A 649 5.07 12.07 -4.36
CA THR A 649 3.69 11.86 -4.83
C THR A 649 3.14 10.54 -4.33
N GLY A 650 1.85 10.49 -4.02
CA GLY A 650 1.19 9.26 -3.59
C GLY A 650 -0.32 9.34 -3.68
N ASP A 651 -0.97 8.28 -3.26
CA ASP A 651 -2.43 8.17 -3.21
C ASP A 651 -2.89 8.41 -1.76
N LEU A 652 -3.96 9.17 -1.56
CA LEU A 652 -4.56 9.42 -0.25
C LEU A 652 -5.44 8.25 0.20
N ASP A 653 -5.88 7.39 -0.71
CA ASP A 653 -6.33 6.06 -0.33
C ASP A 653 -5.19 5.38 0.41
N LEU A 654 -3.96 5.41 -0.14
CA LEU A 654 -2.73 4.77 0.38
C LEU A 654 -2.07 5.37 1.61
N PHE A 655 -2.57 6.44 2.23
CA PHE A 655 -2.03 6.93 3.52
C PHE A 655 -3.11 7.46 4.47
N GLY A 656 -4.29 7.80 3.95
CA GLY A 656 -5.21 8.73 4.61
C GLY A 656 -4.56 10.09 4.80
N LEU A 657 -5.34 11.18 4.67
CA LEU A 657 -4.80 12.51 4.97
C LEU A 657 -4.20 12.63 6.39
N PRO A 658 -4.82 12.07 7.47
CA PRO A 658 -4.22 12.07 8.80
C PRO A 658 -2.85 11.39 8.87
N GLY A 659 -2.72 10.19 8.30
CA GLY A 659 -1.49 9.39 8.33
C GLY A 659 -0.35 10.04 7.55
N LEU A 660 -0.66 10.65 6.40
CA LEU A 660 0.28 11.44 5.62
C LEU A 660 0.82 12.63 6.42
N LEU A 661 -0.07 13.41 7.05
CA LEU A 661 0.34 14.58 7.83
C LEU A 661 1.21 14.19 9.02
N GLN A 662 0.89 13.08 9.67
CA GLN A 662 1.70 12.54 10.76
C GLN A 662 3.11 12.13 10.27
N ASN A 663 3.21 11.48 9.10
CA ASN A 663 4.51 11.13 8.52
C ASN A 663 5.36 12.37 8.18
N LEU A 664 4.74 13.40 7.59
CA LEU A 664 5.42 14.66 7.28
C LEU A 664 5.85 15.42 8.55
N GLN A 665 5.09 15.31 9.64
CA GLN A 665 5.47 15.84 10.94
C GLN A 665 6.69 15.11 11.52
N GLN A 666 6.67 13.77 11.54
CA GLN A 666 7.77 12.94 12.07
C GLN A 666 9.08 13.12 11.30
N THR A 667 8.99 13.38 10.00
CA THR A 667 10.15 13.63 9.14
C THR A 667 10.59 15.09 9.11
N GLU A 668 9.99 15.94 9.96
CA GLU A 668 10.23 17.39 10.04
C GLU A 668 10.18 18.08 8.66
N ALA A 669 9.30 17.60 7.78
CA ALA A 669 9.28 17.99 6.39
C ALA A 669 8.88 19.46 6.20
N THR A 670 9.61 20.17 5.33
CA THR A 670 9.30 21.56 4.91
C THR A 670 8.96 21.59 3.44
N GLY A 671 7.78 22.10 3.10
CA GLY A 671 7.33 22.12 1.71
C GLY A 671 5.85 22.37 1.54
N ARG A 672 5.39 22.17 0.31
CA ARG A 672 4.00 22.36 -0.11
C ARG A 672 3.38 21.01 -0.43
N LEU A 673 2.27 20.70 0.22
CA LEU A 673 1.45 19.51 0.00
C LEU A 673 0.21 19.90 -0.82
N LEU A 674 0.06 19.33 -2.00
CA LEU A 674 -1.15 19.38 -2.80
C LEU A 674 -1.93 18.11 -2.58
N VAL A 675 -3.23 18.24 -2.33
CA VAL A 675 -4.18 17.16 -2.16
C VAL A 675 -5.19 17.27 -3.28
N ARG A 676 -5.39 16.16 -3.99
CA ARG A 676 -6.33 16.02 -5.09
C ARG A 676 -7.39 15.00 -4.71
N ASP A 677 -8.60 15.17 -5.22
CA ASP A 677 -9.66 14.17 -5.09
C ASP A 677 -9.46 13.00 -6.08
N ALA A 678 -10.38 12.03 -6.05
CA ALA A 678 -10.39 10.88 -6.95
C ALA A 678 -10.52 11.26 -8.44
N ASP A 679 -11.08 12.44 -8.74
CA ASP A 679 -11.19 13.00 -10.10
C ASP A 679 -9.91 13.76 -10.52
N GLY A 680 -8.88 13.80 -9.66
CA GLY A 680 -7.61 14.48 -9.89
C GLY A 680 -7.68 16.01 -9.75
N GLN A 681 -8.83 16.56 -9.34
CA GLN A 681 -8.99 17.99 -9.10
C GLN A 681 -8.32 18.37 -7.78
N LEU A 682 -7.83 19.61 -7.69
CA LEU A 682 -7.18 20.09 -6.47
C LEU A 682 -8.25 20.29 -5.38
N ALA A 683 -8.27 19.39 -4.41
CA ALA A 683 -9.13 19.49 -3.23
C ALA A 683 -8.53 20.45 -2.20
N ALA A 684 -7.21 20.39 -1.96
CA ALA A 684 -6.55 21.31 -1.04
C ALA A 684 -5.06 21.55 -1.33
N GLU A 685 -4.55 22.65 -0.79
CA GLU A 685 -3.15 23.01 -0.77
C GLU A 685 -2.73 23.35 0.67
N MET A 686 -1.67 22.73 1.15
CA MET A 686 -1.14 22.92 2.49
C MET A 686 0.36 23.23 2.47
N ARG A 687 0.83 24.00 3.45
CA ARG A 687 2.24 24.32 3.64
C ARG A 687 2.69 23.83 5.01
N LEU A 688 3.80 23.10 5.02
CA LEU A 688 4.47 22.64 6.22
C LEU A 688 5.85 23.29 6.36
N VAL A 689 6.23 23.61 7.60
CA VAL A 689 7.56 24.13 7.94
C VAL A 689 8.07 23.36 9.15
N GLY A 690 9.18 22.64 8.97
CA GLY A 690 9.77 21.79 10.01
C GLY A 690 8.78 20.76 10.56
N GLY A 691 7.94 20.18 9.70
CA GLY A 691 6.87 19.26 10.11
C GLY A 691 5.68 19.91 10.83
N ARG A 692 5.65 21.24 10.97
CA ARG A 692 4.53 21.98 11.58
C ARG A 692 3.60 22.57 10.53
N PHE A 693 2.33 22.70 10.89
CA PHE A 693 1.30 23.29 10.04
C PHE A 693 1.51 24.81 9.93
N ALA A 694 1.62 25.32 8.70
CA ALA A 694 1.73 26.76 8.45
C ALA A 694 0.45 27.33 7.83
N SER A 695 -0.12 26.66 6.83
CA SER A 695 -1.34 27.12 6.16
C SER A 695 -2.01 26.00 5.40
N CYS A 696 -3.34 26.03 5.27
CA CYS A 696 -4.10 25.19 4.35
C CYS A 696 -5.11 26.04 3.57
N ARG A 697 -5.43 25.63 2.35
CA ARG A 697 -6.52 26.17 1.55
C ARG A 697 -7.27 24.99 0.94
N SER A 698 -8.57 24.94 1.17
CA SER A 698 -9.48 23.90 0.63
C SER A 698 -10.75 24.60 0.15
N GLY A 699 -10.99 24.59 -1.16
CA GLY A 699 -12.04 25.40 -1.77
C GLY A 699 -11.98 26.88 -1.33
N ARG A 700 -13.02 27.33 -0.62
CA ARG A 700 -13.17 28.70 -0.07
C ARG A 700 -12.54 28.89 1.32
N LEU A 701 -12.15 27.81 1.99
CA LEU A 701 -11.65 27.84 3.35
C LEU A 701 -10.14 28.02 3.34
N CYS A 702 -9.63 28.73 4.35
CA CYS A 702 -8.21 28.93 4.58
C CYS A 702 -7.85 28.61 6.05
N GLY A 703 -6.56 28.37 6.30
CA GLY A 703 -6.03 28.12 7.63
C GLY A 703 -6.54 26.80 8.24
N GLU A 704 -6.74 26.80 9.56
CA GLU A 704 -7.16 25.62 10.31
C GLU A 704 -8.55 25.11 9.86
N ALA A 705 -9.50 26.01 9.57
CA ALA A 705 -10.83 25.63 9.09
C ALA A 705 -10.80 24.79 7.80
N ALA A 706 -9.87 25.11 6.89
CA ALA A 706 -9.66 24.32 5.67
C ALA A 706 -9.13 22.91 5.97
N LEU A 707 -8.23 22.79 6.96
CA LEU A 707 -7.70 21.51 7.39
C LEU A 707 -8.79 20.66 8.06
N TYR A 708 -9.55 21.25 9.00
CA TYR A 708 -10.63 20.55 9.70
C TYR A 708 -11.67 19.99 8.74
N GLN A 709 -12.13 20.80 7.78
CA GLN A 709 -13.11 20.38 6.77
C GLN A 709 -12.69 19.11 6.00
N LEU A 710 -11.40 18.98 5.67
CA LEU A 710 -10.86 17.82 4.95
C LEU A 710 -10.84 16.55 5.80
N LEU A 711 -10.71 16.70 7.13
CA LEU A 711 -10.59 15.59 8.08
C LEU A 711 -11.95 15.20 8.66
N GLU A 712 -12.89 16.14 8.74
CA GLU A 712 -14.28 15.91 9.13
C GLU A 712 -15.05 15.03 8.13
N LEU A 713 -14.72 15.13 6.83
CA LEU A 713 -15.30 14.33 5.76
C LEU A 713 -14.18 13.68 4.92
N PRO A 714 -13.64 12.53 5.37
CA PRO A 714 -12.58 11.83 4.64
C PRO A 714 -13.02 11.49 3.22
N PHE A 715 -12.13 11.65 2.24
CA PHE A 715 -12.38 11.37 0.83
C PHE A 715 -11.20 10.63 0.19
N PRO A 716 -11.47 9.78 -0.82
CA PRO A 716 -10.43 9.15 -1.62
C PRO A 716 -9.77 10.18 -2.55
N GLY A 717 -8.46 10.08 -2.77
CA GLY A 717 -7.74 11.11 -3.53
C GLY A 717 -6.26 10.83 -3.75
N SER A 718 -5.47 11.80 -4.20
CA SER A 718 -4.01 11.68 -4.31
C SER A 718 -3.30 12.90 -3.71
N PHE A 719 -2.00 12.80 -3.50
CA PHE A 719 -1.21 13.90 -2.99
C PHE A 719 0.12 14.08 -3.71
N GLU A 720 0.64 15.30 -3.65
CA GLU A 720 1.94 15.68 -4.17
C GLU A 720 2.59 16.64 -3.17
N PHE A 721 3.71 16.24 -2.58
CA PHE A 721 4.48 17.05 -1.66
C PHE A 721 5.79 17.49 -2.30
N THR A 722 5.94 18.79 -2.52
CA THR A 722 7.18 19.38 -3.04
C THR A 722 8.01 19.93 -1.89
N ARG A 723 9.19 19.36 -1.66
CA ARG A 723 10.15 19.92 -0.70
C ARG A 723 10.67 21.27 -1.19
N THR A 724 10.71 22.24 -0.29
CA THR A 724 11.28 23.57 -0.58
C THR A 724 12.51 23.78 0.29
N SER A 725 13.70 23.67 -0.29
CA SER A 725 14.93 24.11 0.38
C SER A 725 15.01 25.64 0.34
N GLY A 726 15.13 26.27 1.51
CA GLY A 726 15.55 27.68 1.60
C GLY A 726 14.45 28.75 1.62
N ALA A 727 13.18 28.41 1.87
CA ALA A 727 12.17 29.44 2.15
C ALA A 727 12.41 30.06 3.55
N ALA A 728 12.42 31.40 3.63
CA ALA A 728 12.47 32.10 4.90
C ALA A 728 11.36 31.61 5.84
N PRO A 729 11.66 31.26 7.11
CA PRO A 729 10.66 30.76 8.02
C PRO A 729 9.58 31.84 8.26
N PRO A 730 8.29 31.47 8.27
CA PRO A 730 7.24 32.38 8.72
C PRO A 730 7.51 32.81 10.17
N PRO A 731 7.04 33.99 10.60
CA PRO A 731 7.28 34.48 11.96
C PRO A 731 6.82 33.43 13.00
N PRO A 732 7.58 33.25 14.11
CA PRO A 732 7.45 32.13 15.05
C PRO A 732 6.12 32.02 15.84
N GLY A 733 5.09 32.80 15.52
CA GLY A 733 3.75 32.73 16.12
C GLY A 733 2.68 31.97 15.32
N ASP A 734 2.92 31.70 14.03
CA ASP A 734 1.89 31.20 13.09
C ASP A 734 1.97 29.69 12.82
N LEU A 735 3.01 29.01 13.30
CA LEU A 735 3.16 27.56 13.12
C LEU A 735 2.41 26.79 14.21
N ARG A 736 1.55 25.86 13.80
CA ARG A 736 0.74 25.01 14.69
C ARG A 736 1.27 23.58 14.72
N ASP A 737 1.12 22.93 15.87
CA ASP A 737 1.39 21.51 16.01
C ASP A 737 0.32 20.67 15.29
N LEU A 738 0.75 19.74 14.42
CA LEU A 738 -0.17 18.94 13.60
C LEU A 738 -0.92 17.90 14.43
N LEU A 739 -0.29 17.30 15.45
CA LEU A 739 -0.94 16.32 16.32
C LEU A 739 -2.15 16.96 17.04
N GLY A 740 -1.99 18.14 17.63
CA GLY A 740 -3.11 18.88 18.23
C GLY A 740 -4.25 19.18 17.25
N LEU A 741 -3.93 19.52 15.99
CA LEU A 741 -4.93 19.75 14.95
C LEU A 741 -5.65 18.45 14.53
N LEU A 742 -4.93 17.34 14.36
CA LEU A 742 -5.52 16.03 14.02
C LEU A 742 -6.48 15.55 15.11
N LEU A 743 -6.07 15.73 16.37
CA LEU A 743 -6.85 15.41 17.55
C LEU A 743 -8.14 16.23 17.67
N GLU A 744 -8.06 17.55 17.45
CA GLU A 744 -9.23 18.42 17.37
C GLU A 744 -10.14 18.04 16.18
N SER A 745 -9.56 17.59 15.07
CA SER A 745 -10.33 17.10 13.92
C SER A 745 -11.15 15.85 14.24
N MET A 746 -10.62 14.93 15.06
CA MET A 746 -11.38 13.76 15.55
C MET A 746 -12.60 14.20 16.38
N ARG A 747 -12.40 15.16 17.31
CA ARG A 747 -13.48 15.71 18.13
C ARG A 747 -14.57 16.34 17.26
N ARG A 748 -14.18 17.15 16.27
CA ARG A 748 -15.10 17.82 15.34
C ARG A 748 -15.82 16.84 14.42
N HIS A 749 -15.16 15.78 13.96
CA HIS A 749 -15.78 14.72 13.17
C HIS A 749 -16.95 14.07 13.95
N ASP A 750 -16.72 13.68 15.20
CA ASP A 750 -17.76 13.08 16.05
C ASP A 750 -18.94 14.04 16.29
N GLU A 751 -18.64 15.31 16.62
CA GLU A 751 -19.66 16.33 16.83
C GLU A 751 -20.45 16.66 15.56
N LEU A 752 -19.80 16.68 14.40
CA LEU A 752 -20.46 16.89 13.13
C LEU A 752 -21.41 15.73 12.80
N ARG A 753 -21.00 14.48 13.01
CA ARG A 753 -21.88 13.32 12.83
C ARG A 753 -23.10 13.42 13.74
N ARG A 754 -22.93 13.82 15.01
CA ARG A 754 -24.04 14.08 15.95
C ARG A 754 -24.98 15.17 15.44
N ALA A 755 -24.44 16.29 14.98
CA ALA A 755 -25.23 17.40 14.46
C ALA A 755 -26.05 16.98 13.22
N ARG A 756 -25.45 16.21 12.30
CA ARG A 756 -26.12 15.70 11.10
C ARG A 756 -27.13 14.59 11.40
N ALA A 757 -26.95 13.81 12.46
CA ALA A 757 -27.94 12.84 12.91
C ALA A 757 -29.19 13.55 13.49
N LEU A 758 -29.02 14.64 14.24
CA LEU A 758 -30.14 15.45 14.75
C LEU A 758 -30.83 16.24 13.64
N VAL A 759 -30.04 16.82 12.73
CA VAL A 759 -30.50 17.62 11.61
C VAL A 759 -29.99 17.00 10.29
N PRO A 760 -30.71 15.97 9.77
CA PRO A 760 -30.36 15.32 8.51
C PRO A 760 -30.23 16.31 7.35
N ASP A 761 -29.42 15.97 6.35
CA ASP A 761 -29.12 16.88 5.22
C ASP A 761 -30.36 17.35 4.47
N ASP A 762 -31.35 16.47 4.33
CA ASP A 762 -32.61 16.77 3.66
C ASP A 762 -33.71 17.33 4.59
N ALA A 763 -33.41 17.51 5.87
CA ALA A 763 -34.36 18.06 6.82
C ALA A 763 -34.76 19.48 6.42
N LEU A 764 -36.05 19.69 6.19
CA LEU A 764 -36.61 21.00 5.89
C LEU A 764 -36.82 21.77 7.21
N LEU A 765 -36.19 22.93 7.31
CA LEU A 765 -36.12 23.72 8.54
C LEU A 765 -37.16 24.84 8.54
N ARG A 766 -37.79 25.06 9.69
CA ARG A 766 -38.76 26.14 9.93
C ARG A 766 -38.45 26.85 11.23
N ALA A 767 -38.77 28.14 11.32
CA ALA A 767 -38.64 28.87 12.58
C ALA A 767 -39.66 28.35 13.61
N GLY A 768 -39.16 27.98 14.79
CA GLY A 768 -39.97 27.57 15.93
C GLY A 768 -40.40 28.76 16.80
N GLY A 769 -40.85 28.45 18.02
CA GLY A 769 -41.37 29.44 18.97
C GLY A 769 -40.31 30.18 19.79
N ALA A 770 -39.08 29.68 19.88
CA ALA A 770 -38.00 30.31 20.64
C ALA A 770 -37.17 31.29 19.78
N ARG A 771 -36.47 32.22 20.44
CA ARG A 771 -35.52 33.12 19.76
C ARG A 771 -34.18 32.41 19.58
N PRO A 772 -33.55 32.48 18.40
CA PRO A 772 -32.24 31.87 18.16
C PRO A 772 -31.15 32.52 19.00
N THR A 773 -30.33 31.71 19.64
CA THR A 773 -29.13 32.14 20.36
C THR A 773 -27.85 31.59 19.71
N ALA A 774 -26.70 32.18 20.02
CA ALA A 774 -25.41 31.65 19.56
C ALA A 774 -24.86 30.65 20.59
N PRO A 775 -24.28 29.50 20.16
CA PRO A 775 -23.50 28.63 21.04
C PRO A 775 -22.34 29.41 21.71
N GLU A 776 -21.92 29.01 22.91
CA GLU A 776 -20.83 29.69 23.66
C GLU A 776 -19.51 29.80 22.87
N THR A 777 -19.25 28.83 21.99
CA THR A 777 -18.06 28.76 21.15
C THR A 777 -18.15 29.62 19.89
N GLU A 778 -19.35 30.05 19.51
CA GLU A 778 -19.60 30.81 18.28
C GLU A 778 -19.69 32.30 18.58
N ARG A 779 -18.68 33.04 18.13
CA ARG A 779 -18.55 34.50 18.35
C ARG A 779 -18.91 35.32 17.13
N ASP A 780 -19.08 34.68 15.98
CA ASP A 780 -19.44 35.33 14.72
C ASP A 780 -20.95 35.59 14.65
N GLY A 781 -21.35 36.75 15.14
CA GLY A 781 -22.75 37.18 15.08
C GLY A 781 -23.27 37.42 13.66
N GLU A 782 -22.40 37.57 12.67
CA GLU A 782 -22.81 37.71 11.26
C GLU A 782 -23.17 36.34 10.68
N LEU A 783 -22.37 35.32 10.93
CA LEU A 783 -22.69 33.93 10.58
C LEU A 783 -24.07 33.54 11.13
N VAL A 784 -24.31 33.80 12.42
CA VAL A 784 -25.59 33.53 13.10
C VAL A 784 -26.77 34.18 12.38
N ARG A 785 -26.65 35.45 12.00
CA ARG A 785 -27.72 36.16 11.27
C ARG A 785 -27.94 35.59 9.87
N THR A 786 -26.86 35.30 9.14
CA THR A 786 -26.90 34.85 7.75
C THR A 786 -27.50 33.44 7.65
N VAL A 787 -27.09 32.52 8.52
CA VAL A 787 -27.68 31.17 8.58
C VAL A 787 -29.14 31.26 9.01
N TRP A 788 -29.48 32.08 10.01
CA TRP A 788 -30.87 32.26 10.47
C TRP A 788 -31.80 32.80 9.37
N ALA A 789 -31.32 33.76 8.57
CA ALA A 789 -32.07 34.29 7.44
C ALA A 789 -32.38 33.21 6.40
N ARG A 790 -31.43 32.30 6.16
CA ARG A 790 -31.62 31.17 5.23
C ARG A 790 -32.68 30.19 5.73
N VAL A 791 -32.58 29.75 6.98
CA VAL A 791 -33.53 28.77 7.55
C VAL A 791 -34.93 29.33 7.72
N ARG A 792 -35.09 30.64 8.04
CA ARG A 792 -36.39 31.31 8.03
C ARG A 792 -37.09 31.26 6.66
N GLY A 793 -36.32 31.15 5.58
CA GLY A 793 -36.83 31.02 4.21
C GLY A 793 -37.35 29.62 3.85
N GLY A 794 -37.29 28.65 4.76
CA GLY A 794 -37.70 27.27 4.48
C GLY A 794 -36.65 26.47 3.70
N ALA A 795 -35.38 26.57 4.13
CA ALA A 795 -34.26 25.86 3.50
C ALA A 795 -34.08 24.45 4.08
N ARG A 796 -33.47 23.54 3.30
CA ARG A 796 -32.94 22.29 3.85
C ARG A 796 -31.64 22.55 4.61
N ALA A 797 -31.29 21.64 5.52
CA ALA A 797 -30.04 21.74 6.28
C ALA A 797 -28.81 21.81 5.34
N ARG A 798 -28.77 21.00 4.28
CA ARG A 798 -27.70 21.06 3.26
C ARG A 798 -27.62 22.38 2.52
N ASP A 799 -28.75 23.06 2.31
CA ASP A 799 -28.78 24.35 1.62
C ASP A 799 -28.18 25.48 2.47
N CYS A 800 -27.92 25.19 3.76
CA CYS A 800 -27.28 26.11 4.69
C CYS A 800 -25.76 25.97 4.70
N ASP A 801 -25.20 24.84 4.27
CA ASP A 801 -23.76 24.54 4.33
C ASP A 801 -22.93 25.54 3.51
N GLU A 802 -23.53 26.11 2.47
CA GLU A 802 -22.83 27.04 1.56
C GLU A 802 -23.09 28.52 1.87
N VAL A 803 -23.89 28.84 2.89
CA VAL A 803 -24.39 30.21 3.13
C VAL A 803 -23.32 31.19 3.61
N ALA A 804 -22.25 30.69 4.24
CA ALA A 804 -21.12 31.49 4.69
C ALA A 804 -19.80 30.76 4.43
N PRO A 805 -18.66 31.48 4.28
CA PRO A 805 -17.35 30.90 4.00
C PRO A 805 -16.71 30.29 5.26
N VAL A 806 -17.45 29.45 5.96
CA VAL A 806 -17.02 28.73 7.17
C VAL A 806 -17.10 27.22 6.93
N ASP A 807 -16.42 26.46 7.78
CA ASP A 807 -16.48 25.00 7.79
C ASP A 807 -17.87 24.47 8.16
N LEU A 808 -18.20 23.31 7.60
CA LEU A 808 -19.51 22.67 7.70
C LEU A 808 -19.85 22.33 9.16
N TYR A 809 -18.84 21.98 9.96
CA TYR A 809 -18.98 21.80 11.41
C TYR A 809 -19.64 22.98 12.12
N ARG A 810 -19.21 24.22 11.87
CA ARG A 810 -19.79 25.42 12.53
C ARG A 810 -21.25 25.64 12.16
N ILE A 811 -21.61 25.46 10.89
CA ILE A 811 -22.99 25.64 10.43
C ILE A 811 -23.88 24.54 11.01
N ARG A 812 -23.47 23.28 10.91
CA ARG A 812 -24.29 22.15 11.37
C ARG A 812 -24.46 22.13 12.88
N THR A 813 -23.43 22.47 13.65
CA THR A 813 -23.55 22.61 15.11
C THR A 813 -24.48 23.76 15.51
N LEU A 814 -24.47 24.88 14.78
CA LEU A 814 -25.39 25.98 14.98
C LEU A 814 -26.85 25.59 14.71
N LEU A 815 -27.11 24.88 13.60
CA LEU A 815 -28.45 24.36 13.29
C LEU A 815 -28.93 23.39 14.37
N ALA A 816 -28.04 22.48 14.80
CA ALA A 816 -28.33 21.53 15.87
C ALA A 816 -28.63 22.23 17.20
N HIS A 817 -27.90 23.31 17.53
CA HIS A 817 -28.15 24.15 18.71
C HIS A 817 -29.53 24.82 18.66
N TRP A 818 -29.93 25.37 17.51
CA TRP A 818 -31.24 26.01 17.36
C TRP A 818 -32.41 25.03 17.41
N VAL A 819 -32.24 23.82 16.88
CA VAL A 819 -33.19 22.73 17.11
C VAL A 819 -33.21 22.38 18.60
N GLY A 820 -32.02 22.33 19.23
CA GLY A 820 -31.74 22.18 20.66
C GLY A 820 -32.56 23.06 21.61
N GLU A 821 -32.77 24.32 21.25
CA GLU A 821 -33.49 25.30 22.06
C GLU A 821 -34.93 25.57 21.58
N GLY A 822 -35.38 24.88 20.52
CA GLY A 822 -36.71 25.08 19.93
C GLY A 822 -36.84 26.38 19.12
N ALA A 823 -35.73 26.99 18.72
CA ALA A 823 -35.71 28.12 17.78
C ALA A 823 -35.89 27.63 16.34
N LEU A 824 -35.46 26.41 16.03
CA LEU A 824 -35.76 25.73 14.78
C LEU A 824 -36.56 24.46 15.01
N GLU A 825 -37.49 24.20 14.09
CA GLU A 825 -38.27 22.97 14.00
C GLU A 825 -37.99 22.27 12.68
N ILE A 826 -37.93 20.94 12.73
CA ILE A 826 -37.80 20.10 11.54
C ILE A 826 -39.21 19.78 11.07
N ALA A 827 -39.53 20.19 9.85
CA ALA A 827 -40.81 19.90 9.24
C ALA A 827 -41.02 18.38 9.11
N PRO A 828 -42.24 17.86 9.39
CA PRO A 828 -42.57 16.48 9.01
C PRO A 828 -42.45 16.35 7.49
N GLU A 829 -41.88 15.24 7.01
CA GLU A 829 -41.86 14.91 5.59
C GLU A 829 -43.29 15.02 5.03
N PRO A 830 -43.49 15.59 3.83
CA PRO A 830 -44.78 15.47 3.18
C PRO A 830 -45.05 13.98 3.00
N ALA A 831 -46.16 13.49 3.58
CA ALA A 831 -46.61 12.13 3.36
C ALA A 831 -46.64 11.89 1.85
N ALA A 832 -45.90 10.88 1.39
CA ALA A 832 -45.91 10.49 -0.01
C ALA A 832 -47.37 10.19 -0.43
N PRO A 833 -47.81 10.65 -1.61
CA PRO A 833 -49.18 10.44 -2.07
C PRO A 833 -49.55 8.97 -2.27
#